data_AF-A0AAU6CDY5-F1
#
_entry.id   AF-A0AAU6CDY5-F1
#
_cell.length_a   1.000
_cell.length_b   1.000
_cell.length_c   1.000
_cell.angle_alpha   90.00
_cell.angle_beta   90.00
_cell.angle_gamma   90.00
#
_symmetry.space_group_name_H-M   'P 1'
#
loop_
_entity.id
_entity.type
_entity.pdbx_description
1 polymer ?
#
loop_
_entity_poly.entity_id
_entity_poly.type
_entity_poly.pdbx_seq_one_letter_code
_entity_poly.pdbx_strand_id
1 'polypeptide(L)'
;MSAMTRDEIIAVEQKAVDRAYDCYAEQLKELSGHSVASASASGKDSVANRMEAEERAAAYGGLGGESLVISRVDIQDEPKEGPETWYVGRRGVRDTVSSDRVVVLWTSPLAKKWADALPDSPGQILLRRKLRCTQHIVEDYLDEIAAPVSEPQPAADAASPRPRPSGARTPRQAERRPSAPTSTGSPSIGPSRVRRRQPEEPDDFLLRELRRSRDGSMRDIVETIRRDQMALVTGSPSDILIVQGGPGTGKSAVGLHRVTWLVDNEHFKAQDILVIGPHQQFLEYVSRVLPTLGTRNVNAVQVSHLWDDGESLGTDTAEARLVKSDERMAAVLQRRVEQECRPTAVDEFTTTATYKDAKPELTIVIGRTTLRVPRSEILELLDEARGGGGSHRERRAGFRSLVVDRLLKELFAQAPRRGHDDTIRRDLQRNRQVERLVERVWPSPSAREALRALYHSPDLLRSCAEGILDDGEREALRRPRAESVEAEPWTLDDHVCLEELRHLLSGETPQRYGHIVIDEAQDLTPMQARSLRRRSAANGSMTVLGDLAQATGPHAYPDWNRLGDLFSDHGDWRVEELNTSYRVPSEIMEFVSPLARTIAPALPRPEAVRAAGDDAVRVVETEPWRLLDETVAQATRLIGTNDGRAPRSVAVIVPDDSGWLDEIGRQLERAEDVSEPQREVLHVLPAAQAKGMEYDHVLVVEPVTIADRGSAGLRQLYIALTRSTQSLTVLHASPLPAALVNLDDAPDSSSAGADPGPASDVPEIGTDVRVRVVEPGPGGRYKVKALSPVMDIPLVLTVRHGSVPPRRGEQLDCWVFAHETNHSLVTADQRGRQPISPRMAERYVAALGILHELIDGTAPQDARDRLSELKGMANRVLRRDQADWVDVRRVLGSPDRSQLGQLRDIATSTHRALKDNNLDVNRLRDDLTNSGWLPALAAALEELQGRLASSAEPPSEPAGSAPGEQPEHKEDEPVTTADRPSPAVPLEKPLLLALETQAAADRTCKKHEAARHTLIGALLWADLQPDDSPIVDVSCGTNDGHLLYEVLGAGHSSYADLRAGAVRLMEITHTLSSPADRLYLVLSEPPAEDWSAGTVLEVFGVHVLWRTADGWAGQDVARAIGAQSDVITK
;
A
#
# COMPACT_ATOMS: atom_id res chain seq x y z
N MET A 1 -28.08 -36.36 -40.94
CA MET A 1 -28.97 -35.57 -40.06
C MET A 1 -28.94 -34.12 -40.55
N SER A 2 -29.93 -33.28 -40.24
CA SER A 2 -29.79 -31.84 -40.53
C SER A 2 -28.65 -31.29 -39.68
N ALA A 3 -27.92 -30.29 -40.19
CA ALA A 3 -27.13 -29.44 -39.31
C ALA A 3 -28.12 -28.69 -38.38
N MET A 4 -27.87 -28.74 -37.07
CA MET A 4 -28.60 -27.91 -36.12
C MET A 4 -28.15 -26.46 -36.24
N THR A 5 -29.09 -25.54 -36.08
CA THR A 5 -28.82 -24.10 -36.00
C THR A 5 -28.13 -23.75 -34.67
N ARG A 6 -27.52 -22.55 -34.59
CA ARG A 6 -26.85 -22.10 -33.35
C ARG A 6 -27.84 -22.07 -32.18
N ASP A 7 -29.06 -21.61 -32.44
CA ASP A 7 -30.11 -21.44 -31.44
C ASP A 7 -30.68 -22.80 -30.96
N GLU A 8 -30.82 -23.78 -31.86
CA GLU A 8 -31.17 -25.16 -31.48
C GLU A 8 -30.09 -25.80 -30.59
N ILE A 9 -28.81 -25.53 -30.86
CA ILE A 9 -27.71 -26.00 -30.02
C ILE A 9 -27.75 -25.31 -28.65
N ILE A 10 -27.88 -23.97 -28.61
CA ILE A 10 -28.01 -23.22 -27.35
C ILE A 10 -29.19 -23.74 -26.52
N ALA A 11 -30.35 -24.04 -27.13
CA ALA A 11 -31.50 -24.60 -26.44
C ALA A 11 -31.27 -26.03 -25.88
N VAL A 12 -30.42 -26.84 -26.52
CA VAL A 12 -30.00 -28.16 -26.03
C VAL A 12 -29.03 -28.02 -24.85
N GLU A 13 -28.02 -27.16 -24.96
CA GLU A 13 -27.06 -26.92 -23.88
C GLU A 13 -27.74 -26.26 -22.67
N GLN A 14 -28.66 -25.30 -22.87
CA GLN A 14 -29.47 -24.66 -21.83
C GLN A 14 -30.19 -25.70 -20.97
N LYS A 15 -30.90 -26.64 -21.61
CA LYS A 15 -31.62 -27.70 -20.91
C LYS A 15 -30.70 -28.63 -20.08
N ALA A 16 -29.45 -28.79 -20.49
CA ALA A 16 -28.46 -29.54 -19.72
C ALA A 16 -27.91 -28.74 -18.53
N VAL A 17 -27.69 -27.42 -18.71
CA VAL A 17 -27.31 -26.49 -17.66
C VAL A 17 -28.43 -26.35 -16.61
N ASP A 18 -29.70 -26.28 -17.03
CA ASP A 18 -30.87 -26.28 -16.14
C ASP A 18 -30.85 -27.51 -15.22
N ARG A 19 -30.71 -28.73 -15.80
CA ARG A 19 -30.60 -29.98 -15.02
C ARG A 19 -29.39 -29.94 -14.07
N ALA A 20 -28.26 -29.39 -14.49
CA ALA A 20 -27.08 -29.27 -13.63
C ALA A 20 -27.34 -28.35 -12.42
N TYR A 21 -28.05 -27.22 -12.62
CA TYR A 21 -28.45 -26.33 -11.54
C TYR A 21 -29.51 -26.95 -10.62
N ASP A 22 -30.47 -27.70 -11.14
CA ASP A 22 -31.46 -28.45 -10.34
C ASP A 22 -30.76 -29.47 -9.42
N CYS A 23 -29.92 -30.35 -9.97
CA CYS A 23 -29.17 -31.34 -9.18
C CYS A 23 -28.20 -30.67 -8.18
N TYR A 24 -27.56 -29.55 -8.54
CA TYR A 24 -26.75 -28.77 -7.62
C TYR A 24 -27.57 -28.19 -6.46
N ALA A 25 -28.77 -27.67 -6.73
CA ALA A 25 -29.67 -27.15 -5.71
C ALA A 25 -30.25 -28.26 -4.80
N GLU A 26 -30.49 -29.47 -5.33
CA GLU A 26 -30.84 -30.64 -4.53
C GLU A 26 -29.68 -31.09 -3.62
N GLN A 27 -28.47 -31.26 -4.17
CA GLN A 27 -27.29 -31.68 -3.41
C GLN A 27 -26.91 -30.64 -2.32
N LEU A 28 -27.10 -29.34 -2.59
CA LEU A 28 -26.94 -28.28 -1.59
C LEU A 28 -28.03 -28.35 -0.49
N LYS A 29 -29.29 -28.64 -0.84
CA LYS A 29 -30.36 -28.90 0.14
C LYS A 29 -30.03 -30.12 0.98
N GLU A 30 -29.55 -31.21 0.39
CA GLU A 30 -29.17 -32.44 1.12
C GLU A 30 -28.05 -32.18 2.14
N LEU A 31 -26.99 -31.46 1.74
CA LEU A 31 -25.89 -31.08 2.63
C LEU A 31 -26.40 -30.24 3.81
N SER A 32 -27.27 -29.26 3.56
CA SER A 32 -27.87 -28.45 4.62
C SER A 32 -28.89 -29.22 5.49
N GLY A 33 -29.62 -30.18 4.92
CA GLY A 33 -30.65 -30.97 5.61
C GLY A 33 -30.08 -32.02 6.57
N HIS A 34 -28.92 -32.59 6.26
CA HIS A 34 -28.19 -33.48 7.17
C HIS A 34 -27.81 -32.81 8.50
N SER A 35 -27.61 -31.49 8.50
CA SER A 35 -27.41 -30.69 9.71
C SER A 35 -28.60 -30.82 10.68
N VAL A 36 -29.83 -30.63 10.19
CA VAL A 36 -31.05 -30.69 11.00
C VAL A 36 -31.34 -32.11 11.50
N ALA A 37 -31.12 -33.12 10.65
CA ALA A 37 -31.33 -34.52 11.02
C ALA A 37 -30.32 -34.98 12.10
N SER A 38 -29.03 -34.67 11.94
CA SER A 38 -27.98 -35.06 12.90
C SER A 38 -28.07 -34.30 14.23
N ALA A 39 -28.46 -33.02 14.21
CA ALA A 39 -28.66 -32.22 15.43
C ALA A 39 -29.73 -32.78 16.37
N SER A 40 -30.63 -33.64 15.86
CA SER A 40 -31.69 -34.30 16.64
C SER A 40 -31.20 -35.49 17.47
N ALA A 41 -29.94 -35.92 17.35
CA ALA A 41 -29.40 -37.11 18.00
C ALA A 41 -28.15 -36.83 18.85
N SER A 42 -28.29 -36.99 20.17
CA SER A 42 -27.26 -36.79 21.21
C SER A 42 -26.78 -35.34 21.44
N GLY A 43 -26.50 -35.01 22.70
CA GLY A 43 -26.10 -33.66 23.14
C GLY A 43 -24.58 -33.49 23.18
N LYS A 44 -24.12 -32.26 22.84
CA LYS A 44 -22.74 -31.81 22.61
C LYS A 44 -22.25 -31.99 21.16
N ASP A 45 -22.16 -33.23 20.66
CA ASP A 45 -21.66 -33.46 19.29
C ASP A 45 -22.59 -32.86 18.21
N SER A 46 -23.89 -32.72 18.51
CA SER A 46 -24.91 -32.06 17.68
C SER A 46 -24.63 -30.59 17.35
N VAL A 47 -23.77 -29.88 18.08
CA VAL A 47 -23.37 -28.51 17.73
C VAL A 47 -22.20 -28.53 16.75
N ALA A 48 -21.18 -29.37 17.00
CA ALA A 48 -20.03 -29.52 16.11
C ALA A 48 -20.45 -30.09 14.74
N ASN A 49 -21.23 -31.17 14.73
CA ASN A 49 -21.74 -31.80 13.50
C ASN A 49 -22.61 -30.84 12.67
N ARG A 50 -23.38 -29.96 13.35
CA ARG A 50 -24.18 -28.92 12.70
C ARG A 50 -23.31 -27.85 12.06
N MET A 51 -22.35 -27.29 12.82
CA MET A 51 -21.43 -26.28 12.29
C MET A 51 -20.61 -26.84 11.12
N GLU A 52 -20.14 -28.09 11.21
CA GLU A 52 -19.40 -28.75 10.13
C GLU A 52 -20.30 -29.02 8.90
N ALA A 53 -21.57 -29.40 9.09
CA ALA A 53 -22.51 -29.57 7.99
C ALA A 53 -22.90 -28.23 7.32
N GLU A 54 -23.11 -27.17 8.10
CA GLU A 54 -23.34 -25.81 7.64
C GLU A 54 -22.11 -25.26 6.88
N GLU A 55 -20.90 -25.50 7.38
CA GLU A 55 -19.64 -25.13 6.72
C GLU A 55 -19.40 -25.92 5.42
N ARG A 56 -19.64 -27.24 5.42
CA ARG A 56 -19.60 -28.06 4.19
C ARG A 56 -20.63 -27.59 3.15
N ALA A 57 -21.85 -27.22 3.57
CA ALA A 57 -22.87 -26.67 2.69
C ALA A 57 -22.46 -25.28 2.14
N ALA A 58 -21.87 -24.41 2.96
CA ALA A 58 -21.35 -23.11 2.53
C ALA A 58 -20.17 -23.25 1.55
N ALA A 59 -19.25 -24.21 1.80
CA ALA A 59 -18.13 -24.52 0.92
C ALA A 59 -18.58 -25.08 -0.44
N TYR A 60 -19.54 -26.01 -0.45
CA TYR A 60 -20.13 -26.51 -1.69
C TYR A 60 -20.93 -25.42 -2.43
N GLY A 61 -21.61 -24.55 -1.69
CA GLY A 61 -22.31 -23.37 -2.22
C GLY A 61 -21.36 -22.27 -2.71
N GLY A 62 -21.89 -21.05 -2.90
CA GLY A 62 -21.07 -19.85 -3.11
C GLY A 62 -20.61 -19.58 -4.54
N LEU A 63 -21.30 -20.08 -5.58
CA LEU A 63 -21.06 -19.67 -6.97
C LEU A 63 -21.33 -18.16 -7.22
N GLY A 64 -22.19 -17.53 -6.43
CA GLY A 64 -22.50 -16.10 -6.57
C GLY A 64 -23.17 -15.79 -7.91
N GLY A 65 -22.53 -14.94 -8.73
CA GLY A 65 -22.96 -14.66 -10.10
C GLY A 65 -22.40 -15.62 -11.16
N GLU A 66 -21.48 -16.50 -10.79
CA GLU A 66 -20.68 -17.28 -11.73
C GLU A 66 -21.42 -18.52 -12.28
N SER A 67 -20.91 -18.99 -13.42
CA SER A 67 -21.33 -20.20 -14.12
C SER A 67 -21.01 -21.49 -13.34
N LEU A 68 -22.01 -22.38 -13.19
CA LEU A 68 -21.78 -23.74 -12.70
C LEU A 68 -21.02 -24.58 -13.73
N VAL A 69 -21.44 -24.51 -15.00
CA VAL A 69 -20.92 -25.31 -16.12
C VAL A 69 -20.15 -24.40 -17.08
N ILE A 70 -18.92 -24.79 -17.40
CA ILE A 70 -17.97 -24.02 -18.22
C ILE A 70 -17.79 -24.64 -19.61
N SER A 71 -17.87 -25.97 -19.71
CA SER A 71 -17.64 -26.68 -20.97
C SER A 71 -18.30 -28.05 -21.01
N ARG A 72 -18.51 -28.55 -22.22
CA ARG A 72 -18.95 -29.90 -22.56
C ARG A 72 -17.85 -30.65 -23.31
N VAL A 73 -17.70 -31.94 -23.06
CA VAL A 73 -16.77 -32.86 -23.72
C VAL A 73 -17.55 -34.11 -24.15
N ASP A 74 -17.55 -34.43 -25.44
CA ASP A 74 -18.10 -35.71 -25.94
C ASP A 74 -16.95 -36.69 -26.24
N ILE A 75 -17.07 -37.93 -25.76
CA ILE A 75 -15.98 -38.93 -25.69
C ILE A 75 -16.41 -40.23 -26.37
N GLN A 76 -15.46 -40.92 -27.02
CA GLN A 76 -15.64 -42.25 -27.59
C GLN A 76 -14.58 -43.21 -27.04
N ASP A 77 -14.93 -44.03 -26.03
CA ASP A 77 -14.03 -45.02 -25.45
C ASP A 77 -13.95 -46.32 -26.28
N GLU A 78 -15.08 -46.91 -26.69
CA GLU A 78 -15.13 -48.03 -27.64
C GLU A 78 -15.85 -47.67 -28.96
N PRO A 79 -15.40 -48.17 -30.14
CA PRO A 79 -15.99 -47.85 -31.45
C PRO A 79 -17.31 -48.59 -31.76
N LYS A 80 -18.05 -49.01 -30.73
CA LYS A 80 -19.33 -49.74 -30.84
C LYS A 80 -20.45 -49.17 -29.99
N GLU A 81 -20.13 -48.39 -28.97
CA GLU A 81 -21.13 -47.72 -28.12
C GLU A 81 -21.36 -46.28 -28.61
N GLY A 82 -22.37 -45.61 -28.07
CA GLY A 82 -22.61 -44.20 -28.39
C GLY A 82 -21.52 -43.29 -27.79
N PRO A 83 -21.36 -42.07 -28.29
CA PRO A 83 -20.50 -41.09 -27.64
C PRO A 83 -21.09 -40.67 -26.30
N GLU A 84 -20.27 -40.62 -25.25
CA GLU A 84 -20.67 -40.13 -23.93
C GLU A 84 -20.49 -38.61 -23.83
N THR A 85 -21.52 -37.89 -23.40
CA THR A 85 -21.47 -36.44 -23.13
C THR A 85 -21.19 -36.17 -21.66
N TRP A 86 -20.10 -35.45 -21.38
CA TRP A 86 -19.67 -35.04 -20.05
C TRP A 86 -19.65 -33.51 -19.93
N TYR A 87 -20.21 -32.96 -18.86
CA TYR A 87 -20.12 -31.52 -18.55
C TYR A 87 -19.04 -31.28 -17.50
N VAL A 88 -18.31 -30.17 -17.62
CA VAL A 88 -17.21 -29.76 -16.73
C VAL A 88 -17.51 -28.38 -16.16
N GLY A 89 -17.28 -28.21 -14.86
CA GLY A 89 -17.74 -27.03 -14.13
C GLY A 89 -17.02 -26.71 -12.82
N ARG A 90 -17.46 -25.63 -12.17
CA ARG A 90 -16.90 -25.09 -10.91
C ARG A 90 -17.25 -25.94 -9.67
N ARG A 91 -18.15 -26.92 -9.79
CA ARG A 91 -18.51 -27.87 -8.72
C ARG A 91 -18.69 -29.27 -9.30
N GLY A 92 -18.34 -30.28 -8.51
CA GLY A 92 -18.65 -31.68 -8.82
C GLY A 92 -20.08 -32.02 -8.42
N VAL A 93 -21.02 -31.98 -9.37
CA VAL A 93 -22.45 -32.21 -9.14
C VAL A 93 -22.83 -33.65 -9.47
N ARG A 94 -23.64 -34.25 -8.60
CA ARG A 94 -24.26 -35.55 -8.80
C ARG A 94 -25.78 -35.44 -8.76
N ASP A 95 -26.43 -36.32 -9.50
CA ASP A 95 -27.88 -36.53 -9.42
C ASP A 95 -28.18 -37.30 -8.13
N THR A 96 -29.01 -36.74 -7.25
CA THR A 96 -29.23 -37.27 -5.89
C THR A 96 -29.95 -38.63 -5.87
N VAL A 97 -30.64 -38.97 -6.96
CA VAL A 97 -31.47 -40.18 -7.07
C VAL A 97 -30.72 -41.33 -7.74
N SER A 98 -29.95 -41.04 -8.79
CA SER A 98 -29.15 -42.03 -9.54
C SER A 98 -27.70 -42.16 -9.04
N SER A 99 -27.18 -41.18 -8.30
CA SER A 99 -25.75 -40.99 -7.96
C SER A 99 -24.82 -40.74 -9.16
N ASP A 100 -25.37 -40.61 -10.37
CA ASP A 100 -24.62 -40.31 -11.59
C ASP A 100 -23.97 -38.91 -11.52
N ARG A 101 -22.82 -38.76 -12.17
CA ARG A 101 -22.10 -37.47 -12.24
C ARG A 101 -22.70 -36.61 -13.35
N VAL A 102 -23.36 -35.52 -12.96
CA VAL A 102 -23.95 -34.54 -13.90
C VAL A 102 -22.92 -33.50 -14.32
N VAL A 103 -22.06 -33.06 -13.38
CA VAL A 103 -20.95 -32.13 -13.65
C VAL A 103 -19.65 -32.67 -13.05
N VAL A 104 -18.62 -32.76 -13.88
CA VAL A 104 -17.26 -33.10 -13.50
C VAL A 104 -16.53 -31.83 -13.03
N LEU A 105 -15.88 -31.90 -11.87
CA LEU A 105 -15.10 -30.77 -11.34
C LEU A 105 -13.88 -30.48 -12.22
N TRP A 106 -13.66 -29.21 -12.55
CA TRP A 106 -12.60 -28.76 -13.48
C TRP A 106 -11.17 -29.12 -13.04
N THR A 107 -10.92 -29.22 -11.74
CA THR A 107 -9.62 -29.62 -11.15
C THR A 107 -9.34 -31.13 -11.23
N SER A 108 -10.32 -31.94 -11.63
CA SER A 108 -10.19 -33.40 -11.62
C SER A 108 -9.20 -33.93 -12.67
N PRO A 109 -8.53 -35.08 -12.44
CA PRO A 109 -7.60 -35.67 -13.40
C PRO A 109 -8.22 -35.96 -14.79
N LEU A 110 -9.53 -36.23 -14.85
CA LEU A 110 -10.27 -36.39 -16.11
C LEU A 110 -10.41 -35.06 -16.86
N ALA A 111 -10.87 -34.01 -16.17
CA ALA A 111 -10.96 -32.68 -16.76
C ALA A 111 -9.60 -32.16 -17.24
N LYS A 112 -8.50 -32.39 -16.48
CA LYS A 112 -7.13 -32.12 -16.93
C LYS A 112 -6.79 -32.86 -18.23
N LYS A 113 -7.02 -34.18 -18.28
CA LYS A 113 -6.79 -35.00 -19.50
C LYS A 113 -7.55 -34.43 -20.72
N TRP A 114 -8.75 -33.88 -20.51
CA TRP A 114 -9.55 -33.29 -21.59
C TRP A 114 -9.10 -31.88 -22.00
N ALA A 115 -8.61 -31.06 -21.06
CA ALA A 115 -8.01 -29.76 -21.33
C ALA A 115 -6.66 -29.88 -22.08
N ASP A 116 -5.88 -30.92 -21.79
CA ASP A 116 -4.59 -31.19 -22.44
C ASP A 116 -4.69 -31.73 -23.88
N ALA A 117 -5.89 -32.08 -24.36
CA ALA A 117 -6.09 -32.55 -25.73
C ALA A 117 -5.92 -31.43 -26.77
N LEU A 118 -5.43 -31.79 -27.97
CA LEU A 118 -5.22 -30.89 -29.11
C LEU A 118 -6.22 -31.17 -30.24
N PRO A 119 -6.58 -30.19 -31.08
CA PRO A 119 -7.32 -30.45 -32.32
C PRO A 119 -6.61 -31.45 -33.25
N ASP A 120 -5.28 -31.31 -33.40
CA ASP A 120 -4.42 -32.24 -34.17
C ASP A 120 -4.20 -33.61 -33.49
N SER A 121 -4.60 -33.77 -32.23
CA SER A 121 -4.42 -35.00 -31.45
C SER A 121 -5.43 -35.06 -30.29
N PRO A 122 -6.73 -35.28 -30.60
CA PRO A 122 -7.81 -35.17 -29.62
C PRO A 122 -7.96 -36.44 -28.75
N GLY A 123 -7.24 -37.50 -29.09
CA GLY A 123 -7.26 -38.78 -28.39
C GLY A 123 -8.61 -39.48 -28.53
N GLN A 124 -9.45 -39.37 -27.49
CA GLN A 124 -10.77 -40.00 -27.40
C GLN A 124 -11.92 -38.98 -27.51
N ILE A 125 -11.59 -37.69 -27.65
CA ILE A 125 -12.57 -36.60 -27.69
C ILE A 125 -13.09 -36.41 -29.12
N LEU A 126 -14.42 -36.36 -29.27
CA LEU A 126 -15.09 -36.03 -30.53
C LEU A 126 -15.54 -34.57 -30.61
N LEU A 127 -15.91 -33.99 -29.47
CA LEU A 127 -16.31 -32.58 -29.31
C LEU A 127 -15.73 -32.04 -28.01
N ARG A 128 -15.12 -30.84 -28.05
CA ARG A 128 -14.85 -30.02 -26.84
C ARG A 128 -15.44 -28.63 -27.06
N ARG A 129 -16.50 -28.32 -26.32
CA ARG A 129 -17.30 -27.11 -26.43
C ARG A 129 -17.18 -26.28 -25.16
N LYS A 130 -16.71 -25.04 -25.24
CA LYS A 130 -16.87 -24.04 -24.18
C LYS A 130 -18.27 -23.44 -24.25
N LEU A 131 -18.88 -23.21 -23.09
CA LEU A 131 -20.19 -22.59 -22.94
C LEU A 131 -20.00 -21.25 -22.23
N ARG A 132 -20.65 -20.19 -22.73
CA ARG A 132 -20.73 -18.90 -22.02
C ARG A 132 -22.01 -18.89 -21.21
N CYS A 133 -21.91 -18.92 -19.89
CA CYS A 133 -23.05 -19.02 -18.99
C CYS A 133 -23.10 -17.80 -18.06
N THR A 134 -24.15 -16.98 -18.16
CA THR A 134 -24.43 -15.97 -17.12
C THR A 134 -25.35 -16.63 -16.10
N GLN A 135 -24.81 -17.03 -14.94
CA GLN A 135 -25.45 -17.97 -14.02
C GLN A 135 -25.90 -19.25 -14.75
N HIS A 136 -27.20 -19.53 -14.79
CA HIS A 136 -27.78 -20.69 -15.48
C HIS A 136 -28.11 -20.43 -16.97
N ILE A 137 -27.99 -19.20 -17.47
CA ILE A 137 -28.40 -18.85 -18.84
C ILE A 137 -27.21 -18.99 -19.80
N VAL A 138 -27.33 -19.88 -20.78
CA VAL A 138 -26.36 -20.06 -21.87
C VAL A 138 -26.51 -18.92 -22.88
N GLU A 139 -25.54 -18.01 -22.92
CA GLU A 139 -25.50 -16.89 -23.87
C GLU A 139 -24.92 -17.28 -25.24
N ASP A 140 -23.88 -18.12 -25.27
CA ASP A 140 -23.16 -18.50 -26.49
C ASP A 140 -22.29 -19.76 -26.28
N TYR A 141 -21.68 -20.30 -27.35
CA TYR A 141 -20.70 -21.39 -27.27
C TYR A 141 -19.56 -21.28 -28.30
N LEU A 142 -18.48 -22.03 -28.06
CA LEU A 142 -17.32 -22.18 -28.94
C LEU A 142 -16.86 -23.65 -28.97
N ASP A 143 -16.67 -24.22 -30.16
CA ASP A 143 -16.17 -25.59 -30.34
C ASP A 143 -14.67 -25.59 -30.64
N GLU A 144 -13.84 -25.94 -29.66
CA GLU A 144 -12.37 -25.98 -29.76
C GLU A 144 -11.84 -27.25 -30.45
N ILE A 145 -12.57 -28.36 -30.30
CA ILE A 145 -12.30 -29.64 -30.96
C ILE A 145 -13.62 -30.11 -31.53
N ALA A 146 -13.67 -30.43 -32.82
CA ALA A 146 -14.80 -31.08 -33.47
C ALA A 146 -14.31 -32.07 -34.52
N ALA A 147 -14.85 -33.29 -34.53
CA ALA A 147 -14.55 -34.26 -35.57
C ALA A 147 -14.99 -33.74 -36.97
N PRO A 148 -14.16 -33.85 -38.03
CA PRO A 148 -14.51 -33.32 -39.34
C PRO A 148 -15.73 -34.05 -39.91
N VAL A 149 -16.80 -33.30 -40.17
CA VAL A 149 -18.01 -33.82 -40.81
C VAL A 149 -17.64 -34.37 -42.19
N SER A 150 -17.83 -35.68 -42.38
CA SER A 150 -17.60 -36.29 -43.69
C SER A 150 -18.63 -35.79 -44.69
N GLU A 151 -18.23 -34.87 -45.56
CA GLU A 151 -19.07 -34.41 -46.67
C GLU A 151 -19.54 -35.62 -47.52
N PRO A 152 -20.83 -35.70 -47.87
CA PRO A 152 -21.33 -36.79 -48.68
C PRO A 152 -20.75 -36.69 -50.10
N GLN A 153 -19.79 -37.57 -50.40
CA GLN A 153 -19.14 -37.68 -51.69
C GLN A 153 -20.19 -37.74 -52.82
N PRO A 154 -20.22 -36.77 -53.77
CA PRO A 154 -21.27 -36.73 -54.79
C PRO A 154 -21.27 -38.00 -55.63
N ALA A 155 -22.45 -38.61 -55.79
CA ALA A 155 -22.62 -39.80 -56.62
C ALA A 155 -22.25 -39.47 -58.08
N ALA A 156 -21.41 -40.32 -58.69
CA ALA A 156 -20.96 -40.12 -60.06
C ALA A 156 -22.01 -40.61 -61.07
N ASP A 157 -22.50 -39.72 -61.94
CA ASP A 157 -22.83 -40.12 -63.32
C ASP A 157 -22.88 -38.95 -64.34
N ALA A 158 -22.79 -39.32 -65.63
CA ALA A 158 -23.22 -38.58 -66.82
C ALA A 158 -22.60 -37.19 -67.21
N ALA A 159 -21.53 -37.27 -68.02
CA ALA A 159 -21.40 -36.66 -69.37
C ALA A 159 -21.03 -35.16 -69.62
N SER A 160 -19.75 -34.96 -70.04
CA SER A 160 -19.31 -34.17 -71.23
C SER A 160 -19.16 -32.63 -71.16
N PRO A 161 -18.34 -31.98 -72.04
CA PRO A 161 -16.95 -32.34 -72.39
C PRO A 161 -15.96 -31.15 -72.63
N ARG A 162 -14.66 -31.34 -72.28
CA ARG A 162 -13.44 -30.63 -72.80
C ARG A 162 -13.28 -29.12 -72.43
N PRO A 163 -12.09 -28.48 -72.63
CA PRO A 163 -10.83 -28.97 -73.26
C PRO A 163 -9.55 -28.91 -72.38
N ARG A 164 -8.44 -29.42 -72.95
CA ARG A 164 -7.01 -29.31 -72.56
C ARG A 164 -6.28 -28.49 -73.67
N PRO A 165 -5.04 -27.95 -73.52
CA PRO A 165 -3.86 -28.48 -72.78
C PRO A 165 -3.15 -27.37 -71.92
N SER A 166 -1.84 -27.25 -71.65
CA SER A 166 -0.58 -27.95 -72.04
C SER A 166 0.60 -27.61 -71.09
N GLY A 167 1.55 -28.54 -70.91
CA GLY A 167 2.93 -28.27 -70.47
C GLY A 167 3.14 -28.20 -68.94
N ALA A 168 3.74 -29.14 -68.20
CA ALA A 168 4.86 -30.08 -68.39
C ALA A 168 6.28 -29.49 -68.15
N ARG A 169 6.89 -29.79 -66.98
CA ARG A 169 8.25 -30.40 -66.81
C ARG A 169 8.73 -30.50 -65.35
N THR A 170 8.67 -31.70 -64.79
CA THR A 170 9.72 -32.32 -63.96
C THR A 170 10.80 -32.94 -64.91
N PRO A 171 11.87 -33.68 -64.50
CA PRO A 171 12.24 -34.21 -63.16
C PRO A 171 13.75 -34.13 -62.76
N ARG A 172 14.08 -34.58 -61.54
CA ARG A 172 14.98 -35.73 -61.18
C ARG A 172 15.32 -35.67 -59.67
N GLN A 173 15.25 -36.72 -58.84
CA GLN A 173 15.58 -38.17 -58.90
C GLN A 173 17.04 -38.53 -58.56
N ALA A 174 17.24 -39.01 -57.32
CA ALA A 174 17.95 -40.23 -56.91
C ALA A 174 17.53 -40.53 -55.44
N GLU A 175 17.11 -41.70 -54.95
CA GLU A 175 17.54 -43.11 -55.09
C GLU A 175 18.75 -43.53 -54.22
N ARG A 176 18.80 -44.69 -53.51
CA ARG A 176 17.71 -45.59 -52.99
C ARG A 176 18.25 -46.68 -52.02
N ARG A 177 17.90 -46.65 -50.71
CA ARG A 177 17.91 -47.82 -49.75
C ARG A 177 19.28 -48.55 -49.53
N PRO A 178 19.37 -49.72 -48.82
CA PRO A 178 19.10 -49.93 -47.37
C PRO A 178 20.18 -50.78 -46.63
N SER A 179 20.18 -50.86 -45.27
CA SER A 179 20.20 -52.15 -44.48
C SER A 179 20.58 -52.03 -42.98
N ALA A 180 19.78 -52.70 -42.12
CA ALA A 180 20.15 -53.48 -40.90
C ALA A 180 20.88 -52.85 -39.67
N PRO A 181 20.80 -53.45 -38.45
CA PRO A 181 21.11 -52.77 -37.18
C PRO A 181 22.18 -53.43 -36.27
N THR A 182 22.78 -52.69 -35.31
CA THR A 182 23.29 -53.25 -34.03
C THR A 182 23.61 -52.21 -32.93
N SER A 183 23.55 -52.67 -31.67
CA SER A 183 24.32 -52.26 -30.46
C SER A 183 24.37 -50.80 -29.96
N THR A 184 23.68 -50.57 -28.83
CA THR A 184 24.15 -49.91 -27.58
C THR A 184 25.14 -48.73 -27.63
N GLY A 185 24.70 -47.56 -27.15
CA GLY A 185 25.58 -46.49 -26.68
C GLY A 185 24.85 -45.23 -26.19
N SER A 186 24.94 -44.93 -24.90
CA SER A 186 24.89 -43.54 -24.38
C SER A 186 26.23 -42.85 -24.74
N PRO A 187 26.35 -41.50 -24.82
CA PRO A 187 25.59 -40.51 -24.05
C PRO A 187 25.31 -39.17 -24.80
N SER A 188 25.20 -38.09 -24.02
CA SER A 188 25.33 -36.66 -24.37
C SER A 188 24.06 -35.88 -24.75
N ILE A 189 24.03 -34.63 -24.26
CA ILE A 189 22.96 -33.65 -24.43
C ILE A 189 23.32 -32.75 -25.63
N GLY A 190 22.34 -32.43 -26.47
CA GLY A 190 22.42 -31.39 -27.48
C GLY A 190 21.16 -30.52 -27.44
N PRO A 191 21.24 -29.23 -27.80
CA PRO A 191 20.10 -28.32 -27.70
C PRO A 191 19.02 -28.70 -28.71
N SER A 192 17.89 -29.19 -28.20
CA SER A 192 16.67 -29.41 -28.97
C SER A 192 16.27 -28.11 -29.67
N ARG A 193 16.29 -28.08 -31.01
CA ARG A 193 15.74 -26.97 -31.79
C ARG A 193 14.25 -26.86 -31.52
N VAL A 194 13.87 -25.95 -30.62
CA VAL A 194 12.48 -25.57 -30.40
C VAL A 194 11.91 -25.09 -31.74
N ARG A 195 10.97 -25.86 -32.29
CA ARG A 195 10.07 -25.33 -33.32
C ARG A 195 9.29 -24.20 -32.65
N ARG A 196 9.54 -22.95 -33.04
CA ARG A 196 8.60 -21.86 -32.76
C ARG A 196 7.22 -22.32 -33.24
N ARG A 197 6.27 -22.47 -32.32
CA ARG A 197 4.85 -22.52 -32.67
C ARG A 197 4.49 -21.14 -33.22
N GLN A 198 3.58 -21.08 -34.18
CA GLN A 198 2.91 -19.83 -34.49
C GLN A 198 1.92 -19.54 -33.34
N PRO A 199 1.71 -18.27 -32.96
CA PRO A 199 0.56 -17.91 -32.13
C PRO A 199 -0.73 -18.35 -32.83
N GLU A 200 -1.60 -19.03 -32.10
CA GLU A 200 -3.00 -19.20 -32.51
C GLU A 200 -3.71 -17.85 -32.34
N GLU A 201 -4.42 -17.41 -33.38
CA GLU A 201 -5.25 -16.19 -33.31
C GLU A 201 -6.28 -16.32 -32.17
N PRO A 202 -6.58 -15.23 -31.43
CA PRO A 202 -7.50 -15.29 -30.30
C PRO A 202 -8.95 -15.42 -30.76
N ASP A 203 -9.67 -16.41 -30.25
CA ASP A 203 -11.09 -16.60 -30.55
C ASP A 203 -11.94 -15.38 -30.18
N ASP A 204 -12.88 -14.99 -31.05
CA ASP A 204 -13.81 -13.89 -30.80
C ASP A 204 -14.61 -14.06 -29.48
N PHE A 205 -14.89 -15.31 -29.10
CA PHE A 205 -15.45 -15.67 -27.78
C PHE A 205 -14.63 -15.10 -26.61
N LEU A 206 -13.31 -15.30 -26.64
CA LEU A 206 -12.35 -14.80 -25.65
C LEU A 206 -12.30 -13.26 -25.67
N LEU A 207 -12.25 -12.67 -26.87
CA LEU A 207 -12.19 -11.21 -27.04
C LEU A 207 -13.43 -10.49 -26.53
N ARG A 208 -14.63 -11.09 -26.65
CA ARG A 208 -15.90 -10.54 -26.13
C ARG A 208 -15.96 -10.54 -24.62
N GLU A 209 -15.49 -11.59 -23.94
CA GLU A 209 -15.54 -11.66 -22.47
C GLU A 209 -14.58 -10.65 -21.83
N LEU A 210 -13.38 -10.52 -22.41
CA LEU A 210 -12.37 -9.52 -22.04
C LEU A 210 -12.80 -8.05 -22.29
N ARG A 211 -13.95 -7.83 -22.95
CA ARG A 211 -14.51 -6.50 -23.27
C ARG A 211 -15.71 -6.08 -22.39
N ARG A 212 -16.23 -6.94 -21.49
CA ARG A 212 -17.30 -6.55 -20.54
C ARG A 212 -16.81 -5.43 -19.59
N SER A 213 -17.73 -4.59 -19.11
CA SER A 213 -17.48 -3.47 -18.17
C SER A 213 -16.90 -3.94 -16.83
N ARG A 214 -16.12 -3.10 -16.15
CA ARG A 214 -15.51 -3.42 -14.85
C ARG A 214 -16.02 -2.54 -13.70
N ASP A 215 -16.24 -3.16 -12.55
CA ASP A 215 -16.68 -2.61 -11.25
C ASP A 215 -15.50 -2.03 -10.43
N GLY A 216 -14.50 -1.44 -11.10
CA GLY A 216 -13.24 -1.01 -10.47
C GLY A 216 -12.33 -2.14 -9.97
N SER A 217 -12.77 -3.40 -10.06
CA SER A 217 -12.06 -4.56 -9.53
C SER A 217 -11.60 -5.56 -10.62
N MET A 218 -10.69 -6.46 -10.26
CA MET A 218 -10.24 -7.52 -11.16
C MET A 218 -11.35 -8.59 -11.29
N ARG A 219 -11.68 -9.01 -12.52
CA ARG A 219 -12.59 -10.15 -12.77
C ARG A 219 -11.84 -11.47 -12.93
N ASP A 220 -12.56 -12.55 -12.63
CA ASP A 220 -12.13 -13.93 -12.75
C ASP A 220 -11.83 -14.31 -14.21
N ILE A 221 -10.98 -15.31 -14.44
CA ILE A 221 -10.49 -15.74 -15.76
C ILE A 221 -11.00 -17.15 -16.15
N VAL A 222 -11.64 -17.92 -15.27
CA VAL A 222 -11.92 -19.39 -15.45
C VAL A 222 -12.28 -19.84 -16.87
N GLU A 223 -13.28 -19.22 -17.50
CA GLU A 223 -13.80 -19.61 -18.82
C GLU A 223 -12.77 -19.43 -19.96
N THR A 224 -11.69 -18.69 -19.66
CA THR A 224 -10.68 -18.18 -20.59
C THR A 224 -9.24 -18.61 -20.28
N ILE A 225 -8.99 -19.41 -19.23
CA ILE A 225 -7.65 -19.97 -18.97
C ILE A 225 -7.20 -20.83 -20.16
N ARG A 226 -6.07 -20.47 -20.77
CA ARG A 226 -5.49 -21.22 -21.89
C ARG A 226 -4.60 -22.35 -21.38
N ARG A 227 -4.30 -23.30 -22.27
CA ARG A 227 -3.55 -24.52 -21.94
C ARG A 227 -2.20 -24.25 -21.27
N ASP A 228 -1.45 -23.26 -21.75
CA ASP A 228 -0.12 -22.97 -21.23
C ASP A 228 -0.18 -22.43 -19.78
N GLN A 229 -1.25 -21.70 -19.43
CA GLN A 229 -1.57 -21.31 -18.04
C GLN A 229 -2.02 -22.53 -17.20
N MET A 230 -2.83 -23.43 -17.77
CA MET A 230 -3.29 -24.66 -17.11
C MET A 230 -2.13 -25.63 -16.77
N ALA A 231 -1.05 -25.62 -17.57
CA ALA A 231 0.17 -26.37 -17.29
C ALA A 231 0.91 -25.83 -16.04
N LEU A 232 0.85 -24.52 -15.78
CA LEU A 232 1.37 -23.90 -14.55
C LEU A 232 0.49 -24.22 -13.34
N VAL A 233 -0.83 -24.05 -13.49
CA VAL A 233 -1.83 -24.39 -12.45
C VAL A 233 -1.62 -25.82 -11.95
N THR A 234 -1.59 -26.76 -12.88
CA THR A 234 -1.55 -28.21 -12.60
C THR A 234 -0.14 -28.82 -12.65
N GLY A 235 0.89 -27.98 -12.53
CA GLY A 235 2.29 -28.40 -12.41
C GLY A 235 2.60 -29.00 -11.03
N SER A 236 3.79 -29.62 -10.91
CA SER A 236 4.25 -30.30 -9.68
C SER A 236 3.90 -29.54 -8.39
N PRO A 237 3.31 -30.20 -7.37
CA PRO A 237 2.89 -29.55 -6.13
C PRO A 237 4.07 -29.25 -5.18
N SER A 238 5.28 -29.73 -5.50
CA SER A 238 6.47 -29.62 -4.64
C SER A 238 7.41 -28.49 -5.03
N ASP A 239 7.37 -28.01 -6.28
CA ASP A 239 8.33 -27.04 -6.81
C ASP A 239 8.17 -25.63 -6.17
N ILE A 240 9.27 -24.89 -6.06
CA ILE A 240 9.23 -23.42 -6.00
C ILE A 240 9.06 -22.92 -7.45
N LEU A 241 7.82 -22.63 -7.83
CA LEU A 241 7.46 -22.12 -9.15
C LEU A 241 7.47 -20.60 -9.15
N ILE A 242 8.35 -19.98 -9.93
CA ILE A 242 8.35 -18.55 -10.21
C ILE A 242 7.69 -18.33 -11.58
N VAL A 243 6.68 -17.45 -11.65
CA VAL A 243 5.96 -17.09 -12.89
C VAL A 243 6.26 -15.63 -13.22
N GLN A 244 7.23 -15.43 -14.11
CA GLN A 244 7.48 -14.13 -14.74
C GLN A 244 6.43 -13.90 -15.83
N GLY A 245 5.95 -12.67 -15.97
CA GLY A 245 5.11 -12.29 -17.10
C GLY A 245 4.70 -10.83 -17.01
N GLY A 246 4.42 -10.20 -18.15
CA GLY A 246 4.13 -8.77 -18.17
C GLY A 246 2.72 -8.37 -17.71
N PRO A 247 2.30 -7.13 -18.04
CA PRO A 247 0.93 -6.66 -17.87
C PRO A 247 -0.11 -7.52 -18.60
N GLY A 248 -1.23 -7.82 -17.94
CA GLY A 248 -2.40 -8.45 -18.56
C GLY A 248 -2.27 -9.92 -19.00
N THR A 249 -1.22 -10.63 -18.57
CA THR A 249 -0.94 -12.04 -18.94
C THR A 249 -1.61 -13.08 -18.02
N GLY A 250 -2.31 -12.62 -16.97
CA GLY A 250 -3.14 -13.47 -16.10
C GLY A 250 -2.45 -14.13 -14.90
N LYS A 251 -1.22 -13.71 -14.55
CA LYS A 251 -0.40 -14.29 -13.45
C LYS A 251 -1.21 -14.58 -12.16
N SER A 252 -1.89 -13.57 -11.62
CA SER A 252 -2.66 -13.67 -10.37
C SER A 252 -3.72 -14.78 -10.41
N ALA A 253 -4.43 -14.91 -11.53
CA ALA A 253 -5.42 -15.96 -11.73
C ALA A 253 -4.75 -17.35 -11.79
N VAL A 254 -3.59 -17.50 -12.44
CA VAL A 254 -2.82 -18.76 -12.40
C VAL A 254 -2.47 -19.16 -10.96
N GLY A 255 -2.11 -18.19 -10.11
CA GLY A 255 -1.92 -18.43 -8.67
C GLY A 255 -3.17 -18.94 -7.97
N LEU A 256 -4.31 -18.25 -8.10
CA LEU A 256 -5.55 -18.64 -7.41
C LEU A 256 -6.12 -19.96 -7.90
N HIS A 257 -6.06 -20.24 -9.21
CA HIS A 257 -6.43 -21.54 -9.74
C HIS A 257 -5.49 -22.66 -9.27
N ARG A 258 -4.20 -22.37 -9.08
CA ARG A 258 -3.24 -23.32 -8.50
C ARG A 258 -3.56 -23.63 -7.05
N VAL A 259 -4.00 -22.65 -6.25
CA VAL A 259 -4.52 -22.88 -4.88
C VAL A 259 -5.69 -23.86 -4.91
N THR A 260 -6.71 -23.63 -5.73
CA THR A 260 -7.86 -24.54 -5.83
C THR A 260 -7.46 -25.92 -6.32
N TRP A 261 -6.61 -26.03 -7.34
CA TRP A 261 -6.13 -27.32 -7.85
C TRP A 261 -5.36 -28.12 -6.79
N LEU A 262 -4.51 -27.47 -6.00
CA LEU A 262 -3.74 -28.09 -4.91
C LEU A 262 -4.64 -28.60 -3.78
N VAL A 263 -5.72 -27.88 -3.44
CA VAL A 263 -6.67 -28.30 -2.40
C VAL A 263 -7.55 -29.45 -2.90
N ASP A 264 -8.13 -29.34 -4.10
CA ASP A 264 -9.04 -30.33 -4.68
C ASP A 264 -8.36 -31.68 -4.98
N ASN A 265 -7.04 -31.70 -5.15
CA ASN A 265 -6.24 -32.92 -5.36
C ASN A 265 -5.50 -33.37 -4.09
N GLU A 266 -5.97 -32.94 -2.91
CA GLU A 266 -5.50 -33.37 -1.58
C GLU A 266 -4.00 -33.12 -1.29
N HIS A 267 -3.34 -32.23 -2.04
CA HIS A 267 -1.93 -31.90 -1.81
C HIS A 267 -1.71 -31.05 -0.55
N PHE A 268 -2.61 -30.10 -0.28
CA PHE A 268 -2.61 -29.27 0.93
C PHE A 268 -4.05 -28.97 1.37
N LYS A 269 -4.29 -28.72 2.65
CA LYS A 269 -5.58 -28.15 3.09
C LYS A 269 -5.56 -26.65 2.88
N ALA A 270 -6.72 -26.03 2.62
CA ALA A 270 -6.83 -24.59 2.43
C ALA A 270 -6.23 -23.77 3.60
N GLN A 271 -6.50 -24.19 4.84
CA GLN A 271 -5.92 -23.62 6.07
C GLN A 271 -4.38 -23.70 6.16
N ASP A 272 -3.76 -24.60 5.40
CA ASP A 272 -2.32 -24.80 5.36
C ASP A 272 -1.67 -23.99 4.21
N ILE A 273 -2.45 -23.18 3.48
CA ILE A 273 -2.00 -22.31 2.38
C ILE A 273 -2.04 -20.84 2.83
N LEU A 274 -1.01 -20.08 2.46
CA LEU A 274 -0.95 -18.63 2.60
C LEU A 274 -0.90 -17.95 1.23
N VAL A 275 -1.78 -16.97 1.01
CA VAL A 275 -1.74 -16.05 -0.15
C VAL A 275 -1.30 -14.67 0.34
N ILE A 276 -0.27 -14.12 -0.29
CA ILE A 276 0.33 -12.84 0.09
C ILE A 276 0.11 -11.83 -1.03
N GLY A 277 -0.56 -10.72 -0.69
CA GLY A 277 -0.98 -9.70 -1.65
C GLY A 277 -0.36 -8.32 -1.41
N PRO A 278 -0.20 -7.49 -2.45
CA PRO A 278 0.40 -6.16 -2.33
C PRO A 278 -0.46 -5.14 -1.56
N HIS A 279 -1.79 -5.14 -1.77
CA HIS A 279 -2.73 -4.19 -1.17
C HIS A 279 -4.09 -4.83 -0.85
N GLN A 280 -4.88 -4.19 0.01
CA GLN A 280 -6.15 -4.70 0.53
C GLN A 280 -7.17 -5.09 -0.55
N GLN A 281 -7.35 -4.29 -1.61
CA GLN A 281 -8.31 -4.61 -2.70
C GLN A 281 -7.94 -5.89 -3.47
N PHE A 282 -6.65 -6.27 -3.51
CA PHE A 282 -6.26 -7.56 -4.05
C PHE A 282 -6.73 -8.71 -3.14
N LEU A 283 -6.66 -8.55 -1.82
CA LEU A 283 -7.16 -9.56 -0.88
C LEU A 283 -8.70 -9.70 -0.94
N GLU A 284 -9.41 -8.61 -1.25
CA GLU A 284 -10.85 -8.61 -1.54
C GLU A 284 -11.17 -9.33 -2.86
N TYR A 285 -10.34 -9.17 -3.89
CA TYR A 285 -10.42 -9.98 -5.11
C TYR A 285 -10.19 -11.47 -4.81
N VAL A 286 -9.17 -11.82 -4.00
CA VAL A 286 -8.88 -13.20 -3.59
C VAL A 286 -10.04 -13.81 -2.80
N SER A 287 -10.60 -13.08 -1.83
CA SER A 287 -11.71 -13.55 -1.00
C SER A 287 -13.03 -13.66 -1.76
N ARG A 288 -13.19 -12.94 -2.88
CA ARG A 288 -14.31 -13.11 -3.82
C ARG A 288 -14.09 -14.30 -4.77
N VAL A 289 -12.90 -14.46 -5.35
CA VAL A 289 -12.65 -15.48 -6.40
C VAL A 289 -12.50 -16.89 -5.85
N LEU A 290 -11.67 -17.12 -4.83
CA LEU A 290 -11.42 -18.49 -4.33
C LEU A 290 -12.71 -19.25 -3.97
N PRO A 291 -13.72 -18.65 -3.30
CA PRO A 291 -15.00 -19.31 -3.05
C PRO A 291 -15.77 -19.68 -4.32
N THR A 292 -15.72 -18.88 -5.39
CA THR A 292 -16.37 -19.25 -6.66
C THR A 292 -15.66 -20.42 -7.34
N LEU A 293 -14.32 -20.53 -7.23
CA LEU A 293 -13.55 -21.66 -7.73
C LEU A 293 -13.81 -22.95 -6.95
N GLY A 294 -14.15 -22.85 -5.66
CA GLY A 294 -14.50 -23.96 -4.77
C GLY A 294 -13.73 -23.99 -3.44
N THR A 295 -12.79 -23.06 -3.24
CA THR A 295 -11.88 -23.06 -2.09
C THR A 295 -12.26 -21.97 -1.09
N ARG A 296 -12.39 -22.33 0.19
CA ARG A 296 -12.62 -21.39 1.30
C ARG A 296 -11.56 -21.58 2.38
N ASN A 297 -11.52 -20.67 3.35
CA ASN A 297 -10.66 -20.74 4.53
C ASN A 297 -9.15 -20.83 4.21
N VAL A 298 -8.72 -20.14 3.14
CA VAL A 298 -7.31 -19.90 2.80
C VAL A 298 -6.85 -18.65 3.54
N ASN A 299 -5.65 -18.66 4.11
CA ASN A 299 -5.08 -17.48 4.77
C ASN A 299 -4.68 -16.45 3.69
N ALA A 300 -5.15 -15.22 3.79
CA ALA A 300 -4.81 -14.13 2.88
C ALA A 300 -4.32 -12.92 3.68
N VAL A 301 -3.12 -12.41 3.39
CA VAL A 301 -2.44 -11.37 4.19
C VAL A 301 -1.73 -10.36 3.27
N GLN A 302 -1.71 -9.08 3.65
CA GLN A 302 -0.96 -8.06 2.92
C GLN A 302 0.54 -8.15 3.26
N VAL A 303 1.43 -7.91 2.28
CA VAL A 303 2.90 -7.96 2.49
C VAL A 303 3.34 -7.14 3.71
N SER A 304 2.80 -5.94 3.92
CA SER A 304 3.09 -5.10 5.09
C SER A 304 2.75 -5.79 6.41
N HIS A 305 1.50 -6.23 6.56
CA HIS A 305 0.96 -6.75 7.82
C HIS A 305 1.47 -8.15 8.19
N LEU A 306 2.30 -8.78 7.36
CA LEU A 306 2.89 -10.10 7.63
C LEU A 306 3.90 -10.08 8.80
N TRP A 307 4.45 -8.89 9.13
CA TRP A 307 5.46 -8.68 10.16
C TRP A 307 5.05 -7.66 11.26
N ASP A 308 3.87 -7.05 11.18
CA ASP A 308 3.39 -6.09 12.18
C ASP A 308 3.04 -6.79 13.52
N ASP A 309 3.98 -6.76 14.48
CA ASP A 309 3.75 -7.05 15.90
C ASP A 309 3.24 -5.79 16.66
N GLY A 310 2.52 -4.90 15.97
CA GLY A 310 2.12 -3.56 16.40
C GLY A 310 2.07 -2.59 15.22
N GLU A 311 1.71 -1.32 15.44
CA GLU A 311 1.77 -0.28 14.39
C GLU A 311 3.22 0.08 14.04
N SER A 312 3.51 0.21 12.75
CA SER A 312 4.81 0.72 12.26
C SER A 312 4.92 2.24 12.48
N LEU A 313 5.36 2.64 13.69
CA LEU A 313 5.45 4.04 14.14
C LEU A 313 6.60 4.87 13.53
N GLY A 314 7.52 4.24 12.81
CA GLY A 314 8.69 4.89 12.21
C GLY A 314 8.64 5.02 10.69
N THR A 315 9.54 5.86 10.15
CA THR A 315 9.92 5.89 8.73
C THR A 315 11.44 5.80 8.61
N ASP A 316 11.94 5.23 7.52
CA ASP A 316 13.37 5.13 7.19
C ASP A 316 13.73 6.00 5.98
N THR A 317 15.00 6.38 5.88
CA THR A 317 15.56 6.93 4.64
C THR A 317 15.74 5.82 3.60
N ALA A 318 15.94 6.20 2.33
CA ALA A 318 16.15 5.22 1.25
C ALA A 318 17.39 4.34 1.50
N GLU A 319 18.46 4.94 2.02
CA GLU A 319 19.73 4.29 2.35
C GLU A 319 19.56 3.33 3.53
N ALA A 320 18.92 3.78 4.61
CA ALA A 320 18.63 2.95 5.77
C ALA A 320 17.80 1.71 5.38
N ARG A 321 16.78 1.93 4.55
CA ARG A 321 15.90 0.86 4.05
C ARG A 321 16.64 -0.12 3.14
N LEU A 322 17.49 0.36 2.23
CA LEU A 322 18.34 -0.48 1.38
C LEU A 322 19.22 -1.41 2.23
N VAL A 323 19.91 -0.86 3.23
CA VAL A 323 20.85 -1.62 4.06
C VAL A 323 20.16 -2.64 4.96
N LYS A 324 19.08 -2.27 5.68
CA LYS A 324 18.36 -3.20 6.57
C LYS A 324 17.73 -4.38 5.85
N SER A 325 17.27 -4.13 4.63
CA SER A 325 16.49 -5.09 3.87
C SER A 325 17.35 -6.03 3.01
N ASP A 326 18.63 -5.69 2.82
CA ASP A 326 19.63 -6.53 2.15
C ASP A 326 20.05 -7.74 3.01
N GLU A 327 20.37 -8.87 2.37
CA GLU A 327 20.76 -10.09 3.09
C GLU A 327 22.02 -9.91 3.96
N ARG A 328 22.92 -8.98 3.61
CA ARG A 328 24.07 -8.64 4.46
C ARG A 328 23.68 -8.31 5.89
N MET A 329 22.48 -7.74 6.10
CA MET A 329 21.95 -7.44 7.43
C MET A 329 21.81 -8.70 8.30
N ALA A 330 21.40 -9.85 7.75
CA ALA A 330 21.31 -11.10 8.52
C ALA A 330 22.67 -11.50 9.11
N ALA A 331 23.78 -11.30 8.39
CA ALA A 331 25.13 -11.57 8.89
C ALA A 331 25.57 -10.56 9.97
N VAL A 332 25.16 -9.29 9.87
CA VAL A 332 25.36 -8.29 10.94
C VAL A 332 24.57 -8.68 12.19
N LEU A 333 23.31 -9.10 12.04
CA LEU A 333 22.43 -9.55 13.13
C LEU A 333 22.94 -10.85 13.79
N GLN A 334 23.47 -11.80 13.02
CA GLN A 334 24.13 -12.99 13.56
C GLN A 334 25.34 -12.61 14.42
N ARG A 335 26.27 -11.80 13.89
CA ARG A 335 27.45 -11.33 14.63
C ARG A 335 27.05 -10.53 15.89
N ARG A 336 25.99 -9.72 15.80
CA ARG A 336 25.40 -8.98 16.93
C ARG A 336 24.93 -9.92 18.04
N VAL A 337 24.37 -11.08 17.71
CA VAL A 337 23.97 -12.12 18.67
C VAL A 337 25.17 -12.88 19.22
N GLU A 338 26.17 -13.20 18.38
CA GLU A 338 27.39 -13.91 18.81
C GLU A 338 28.27 -13.07 19.76
N GLN A 339 28.32 -11.75 19.56
CA GLN A 339 29.06 -10.80 20.40
C GLN A 339 28.43 -10.55 21.79
N GLU A 340 27.23 -11.06 22.09
CA GLU A 340 26.70 -11.00 23.47
C GLU A 340 27.49 -11.88 24.45
N CYS A 341 28.05 -12.98 23.98
CA CYS A 341 28.82 -13.92 24.81
C CYS A 341 30.24 -13.38 25.06
N ARG A 342 30.60 -13.20 26.34
CA ARG A 342 31.79 -12.47 26.81
C ARG A 342 32.71 -13.38 27.66
N PRO A 343 33.65 -14.12 27.04
CA PRO A 343 34.52 -15.05 27.76
C PRO A 343 35.39 -14.40 28.84
N THR A 344 35.78 -13.14 28.65
CA THR A 344 36.53 -12.34 29.64
C THR A 344 35.74 -12.07 30.91
N ALA A 345 34.40 -12.11 30.87
CA ALA A 345 33.58 -11.89 32.05
C ALA A 345 33.64 -13.06 33.06
N VAL A 346 34.25 -14.20 32.69
CA VAL A 346 34.62 -15.27 33.65
C VAL A 346 35.60 -14.75 34.70
N ASP A 347 36.45 -13.78 34.35
CA ASP A 347 37.53 -13.28 35.20
C ASP A 347 36.98 -12.65 36.50
N GLU A 348 35.82 -12.00 36.42
CA GLU A 348 35.07 -11.40 37.54
C GLU A 348 34.66 -12.41 38.62
N PHE A 349 34.63 -13.71 38.30
CA PHE A 349 34.23 -14.80 39.20
C PHE A 349 35.40 -15.69 39.63
N THR A 350 36.61 -15.45 39.12
CA THR A 350 37.80 -16.23 39.49
C THR A 350 38.60 -15.54 40.58
N THR A 351 39.19 -16.33 41.50
CA THR A 351 40.10 -15.79 42.51
C THR A 351 41.47 -15.50 41.92
N THR A 352 42.03 -14.32 42.22
CA THR A 352 43.35 -13.91 41.75
C THR A 352 44.44 -14.83 42.30
N ALA A 353 45.29 -15.35 41.41
CA ALA A 353 46.36 -16.28 41.74
C ALA A 353 47.31 -15.68 42.80
N THR A 354 47.31 -16.26 44.00
CA THR A 354 48.05 -15.73 45.17
C THR A 354 49.53 -16.15 45.19
N TYR A 355 49.91 -17.08 44.30
CA TYR A 355 51.26 -17.59 44.11
C TYR A 355 51.54 -17.79 42.61
N LYS A 356 52.83 -17.79 42.24
CA LYS A 356 53.31 -17.66 40.86
C LYS A 356 52.80 -18.73 39.88
N ASP A 357 52.48 -19.92 40.39
CA ASP A 357 52.05 -21.09 39.61
C ASP A 357 50.58 -21.50 39.90
N ALA A 358 49.85 -20.71 40.69
CA ALA A 358 48.45 -20.98 41.00
C ALA A 358 47.55 -20.62 39.81
N LYS A 359 46.68 -21.54 39.38
CA LYS A 359 45.67 -21.25 38.35
C LYS A 359 44.49 -20.47 38.98
N PRO A 360 43.88 -19.51 38.26
CA PRO A 360 42.64 -18.88 38.71
C PRO A 360 41.50 -19.91 38.77
N GLU A 361 40.81 -19.97 39.92
CA GLU A 361 39.75 -20.93 40.21
C GLU A 361 38.40 -20.21 40.45
N LEU A 362 37.35 -20.72 39.82
CA LEU A 362 35.96 -20.40 40.13
C LEU A 362 35.54 -21.17 41.39
N THR A 363 35.06 -20.49 42.42
CA THR A 363 34.70 -21.10 43.72
C THR A 363 33.19 -21.01 43.97
N ILE A 364 32.52 -22.17 44.11
CA ILE A 364 31.06 -22.27 44.29
C ILE A 364 30.71 -23.01 45.58
N VAL A 365 29.83 -22.43 46.39
CA VAL A 365 29.43 -22.97 47.69
C VAL A 365 28.06 -23.66 47.59
N ILE A 366 27.98 -24.88 48.12
CA ILE A 366 26.77 -25.71 48.14
C ILE A 366 26.56 -26.25 49.56
N GLY A 367 25.77 -25.51 50.36
CA GLY A 367 25.44 -25.83 51.75
C GLY A 367 26.64 -25.78 52.71
N ARG A 368 27.50 -26.82 52.66
CA ARG A 368 28.76 -26.92 53.41
C ARG A 368 29.96 -27.37 52.56
N THR A 369 29.74 -27.74 51.30
CA THR A 369 30.81 -28.13 50.37
C THR A 369 31.22 -26.92 49.53
N THR A 370 32.52 -26.77 49.26
CA THR A 370 33.06 -25.69 48.41
C THR A 370 33.72 -26.31 47.19
N LEU A 371 33.03 -26.28 46.05
CA LEU A 371 33.56 -26.78 44.79
C LEU A 371 34.49 -25.73 44.18
N ARG A 372 35.51 -26.21 43.46
CA ARG A 372 36.43 -25.36 42.70
C ARG A 372 36.60 -25.91 41.30
N VAL A 373 36.59 -25.02 40.31
CA VAL A 373 36.81 -25.38 38.90
C VAL A 373 37.81 -24.41 38.30
N PRO A 374 38.91 -24.87 37.67
CA PRO A 374 39.86 -23.99 36.99
C PRO A 374 39.22 -23.17 35.88
N ARG A 375 39.68 -21.92 35.70
CA ARG A 375 39.24 -21.03 34.62
C ARG A 375 39.30 -21.66 33.22
N SER A 376 40.33 -22.47 32.94
CA SER A 376 40.50 -23.11 31.64
C SER A 376 39.36 -24.08 31.34
N GLU A 377 38.97 -24.92 32.31
CA GLU A 377 37.86 -25.85 32.15
C GLU A 377 36.52 -25.12 31.93
N ILE A 378 36.29 -23.98 32.58
CA ILE A 378 35.09 -23.16 32.33
C ILE A 378 35.07 -22.57 30.92
N LEU A 379 36.23 -22.21 30.36
CA LEU A 379 36.33 -21.73 28.98
C LEU A 379 36.22 -22.87 27.95
N GLU A 380 36.80 -24.04 28.23
CA GLU A 380 36.65 -25.25 27.42
C GLU A 380 35.16 -25.63 27.26
N LEU A 381 34.39 -25.61 28.37
CA LEU A 381 32.93 -25.84 28.34
C LEU A 381 32.13 -24.69 27.68
N LEU A 382 32.68 -23.45 27.68
CA LEU A 382 32.07 -22.31 27.00
C LEU A 382 32.23 -22.44 25.48
N ASP A 383 33.42 -22.81 25.01
CA ASP A 383 33.70 -23.01 23.59
C ASP A 383 33.02 -24.28 23.05
N GLU A 384 32.90 -25.35 23.85
CA GLU A 384 32.04 -26.52 23.54
C GLU A 384 30.58 -26.09 23.32
N ALA A 385 30.01 -25.27 24.21
CA ALA A 385 28.64 -24.77 24.08
C ALA A 385 28.46 -23.76 22.94
N ARG A 386 29.49 -22.99 22.58
CA ARG A 386 29.49 -22.06 21.44
C ARG A 386 29.49 -22.79 20.09
N GLY A 387 30.30 -23.86 19.99
CA GLY A 387 30.42 -24.70 18.80
C GLY A 387 29.30 -25.73 18.63
N GLY A 388 28.44 -25.92 19.65
CA GLY A 388 27.19 -26.67 19.50
C GLY A 388 26.22 -26.00 18.51
N GLY A 389 25.28 -26.77 17.98
CA GLY A 389 24.20 -26.24 17.13
C GLY A 389 23.06 -25.59 17.94
N GLY A 390 22.17 -24.90 17.24
CA GLY A 390 20.94 -24.33 17.81
C GLY A 390 21.01 -22.83 18.13
N SER A 391 19.88 -22.29 18.60
CA SER A 391 19.73 -20.88 18.92
C SER A 391 20.65 -20.43 20.06
N HIS A 392 20.81 -19.12 20.21
CA HIS A 392 21.60 -18.52 21.29
C HIS A 392 21.10 -18.96 22.69
N ARG A 393 19.78 -19.02 22.93
CA ARG A 393 19.21 -19.49 24.20
C ARG A 393 19.42 -20.99 24.44
N GLU A 394 19.38 -21.82 23.40
CA GLU A 394 19.68 -23.25 23.51
C GLU A 394 21.17 -23.48 23.82
N ARG A 395 22.08 -22.82 23.11
CA ARG A 395 23.54 -22.88 23.37
C ARG A 395 23.89 -22.40 24.78
N ARG A 396 23.28 -21.30 25.23
CA ARG A 396 23.38 -20.81 26.61
C ARG A 396 22.82 -21.81 27.65
N ALA A 397 21.72 -22.50 27.34
CA ALA A 397 21.18 -23.55 28.21
C ALA A 397 22.10 -24.79 28.25
N GLY A 398 22.73 -25.13 27.13
CA GLY A 398 23.79 -26.13 27.01
C GLY A 398 25.00 -25.80 27.90
N PHE A 399 25.54 -24.59 27.79
CA PHE A 399 26.63 -24.10 28.67
C PHE A 399 26.27 -24.24 30.15
N ARG A 400 25.06 -23.81 30.55
CA ARG A 400 24.56 -23.99 31.92
C ARG A 400 24.50 -25.46 32.33
N SER A 401 24.11 -26.38 31.44
CA SER A 401 24.16 -27.82 31.75
C SER A 401 25.60 -28.29 31.93
N LEU A 402 26.49 -28.01 30.98
CA LEU A 402 27.90 -28.42 31.02
C LEU A 402 28.61 -27.97 32.31
N VAL A 403 28.39 -26.72 32.74
CA VAL A 403 28.90 -26.20 34.02
C VAL A 403 28.31 -26.97 35.21
N VAL A 404 27.00 -27.23 35.24
CA VAL A 404 26.35 -28.03 36.28
C VAL A 404 26.87 -29.48 36.29
N ASP A 405 27.09 -30.09 35.13
CA ASP A 405 27.64 -31.43 34.97
C ASP A 405 29.10 -31.51 35.46
N ARG A 406 29.91 -30.48 35.25
CA ARG A 406 31.26 -30.40 35.80
C ARG A 406 31.27 -30.20 37.31
N LEU A 407 30.34 -29.42 37.85
CA LEU A 407 30.15 -29.22 39.29
C LEU A 407 29.61 -30.49 39.97
N LEU A 408 28.74 -31.26 39.32
CA LEU A 408 28.32 -32.58 39.79
C LEU A 408 29.50 -33.55 39.86
N LYS A 409 30.33 -33.64 38.81
CA LYS A 409 31.58 -34.45 38.81
C LYS A 409 32.50 -34.07 39.98
N GLU A 410 32.66 -32.78 40.27
CA GLU A 410 33.45 -32.28 41.40
C GLU A 410 32.83 -32.67 42.76
N LEU A 411 31.50 -32.54 42.89
CA LEU A 411 30.77 -32.92 44.10
C LEU A 411 30.82 -34.44 44.34
N PHE A 412 30.79 -35.27 43.29
CA PHE A 412 30.98 -36.71 43.40
C PHE A 412 32.38 -37.06 43.93
N ALA A 413 33.42 -36.38 43.44
CA ALA A 413 34.79 -36.60 43.92
C ALA A 413 34.97 -36.21 45.40
N GLN A 414 34.39 -35.08 45.83
CA GLN A 414 34.53 -34.58 47.20
C GLN A 414 33.53 -35.19 48.20
N ALA A 415 32.34 -35.61 47.75
CA ALA A 415 31.26 -36.11 48.61
C ALA A 415 30.38 -37.18 47.91
N PRO A 416 30.89 -38.41 47.66
CA PRO A 416 30.19 -39.45 46.88
C PRO A 416 28.77 -39.79 47.35
N ARG A 417 28.51 -39.69 48.67
CA ARG A 417 27.20 -39.96 49.29
C ARG A 417 26.13 -38.89 49.02
N ARG A 418 26.50 -37.72 48.49
CA ARG A 418 25.54 -36.66 48.11
C ARG A 418 25.19 -36.71 46.62
N GLY A 419 26.17 -36.86 45.73
CA GLY A 419 25.96 -36.70 44.28
C GLY A 419 24.88 -37.60 43.65
N HIS A 420 24.49 -38.69 44.32
CA HIS A 420 23.45 -39.64 43.88
C HIS A 420 22.00 -39.12 44.00
N ASP A 421 21.77 -37.87 44.44
CA ASP A 421 20.43 -37.29 44.62
C ASP A 421 20.06 -36.34 43.46
N ASP A 422 19.03 -36.71 42.68
CA ASP A 422 18.50 -35.96 41.53
C ASP A 422 17.97 -34.55 41.88
N THR A 423 17.78 -34.22 43.16
CA THR A 423 17.47 -32.85 43.58
C THR A 423 18.67 -31.93 43.44
N ILE A 424 19.90 -32.43 43.63
CA ILE A 424 21.12 -31.60 43.63
C ILE A 424 21.40 -30.98 42.25
N ARG A 425 21.02 -31.64 41.14
CA ARG A 425 21.11 -31.03 39.80
C ARG A 425 20.25 -29.75 39.72
N ARG A 426 19.05 -29.78 40.31
CA ARG A 426 18.12 -28.63 40.34
C ARG A 426 18.61 -27.54 41.31
N ASP A 427 19.19 -27.91 42.44
CA ASP A 427 19.80 -26.95 43.38
C ASP A 427 21.03 -26.26 42.77
N LEU A 428 21.85 -26.98 42.00
CA LEU A 428 22.95 -26.42 41.22
C LEU A 428 22.47 -25.47 40.11
N GLN A 429 21.43 -25.86 39.36
CA GLN A 429 20.82 -25.03 38.32
C GLN A 429 20.19 -23.73 38.86
N ARG A 430 19.79 -23.72 40.13
CA ARG A 430 19.22 -22.57 40.87
C ARG A 430 20.22 -21.90 41.82
N ASN A 431 21.51 -22.22 41.71
CA ASN A 431 22.53 -21.62 42.55
C ASN A 431 22.85 -20.21 42.05
N ARG A 432 22.62 -19.20 42.89
CA ARG A 432 22.84 -17.77 42.56
C ARG A 432 24.26 -17.45 42.04
N GLN A 433 25.29 -18.23 42.35
CA GLN A 433 26.62 -18.06 41.78
C GLN A 433 26.68 -18.56 40.33
N VAL A 434 26.06 -19.72 40.04
CA VAL A 434 25.96 -20.28 38.68
C VAL A 434 25.07 -19.39 37.80
N GLU A 435 23.93 -18.93 38.31
CA GLU A 435 23.03 -18.01 37.60
C GLU A 435 23.74 -16.70 37.24
N ARG A 436 24.46 -16.09 38.19
CA ARG A 436 25.23 -14.85 37.95
C ARG A 436 26.37 -15.07 36.94
N LEU A 437 27.11 -16.18 37.03
CA LEU A 437 28.15 -16.50 36.07
C LEU A 437 27.56 -16.63 34.65
N VAL A 438 26.48 -17.41 34.49
CA VAL A 438 25.85 -17.63 33.18
C VAL A 438 25.25 -16.33 32.63
N GLU A 439 24.60 -15.49 33.44
CA GLU A 439 24.06 -14.20 32.96
C GLU A 439 25.15 -13.17 32.63
N ARG A 440 26.29 -13.18 33.33
CA ARG A 440 27.37 -12.20 33.12
C ARG A 440 28.32 -12.59 31.98
N VAL A 441 28.56 -13.89 31.78
CA VAL A 441 29.34 -14.44 30.66
C VAL A 441 28.49 -14.56 29.40
N TRP A 442 27.20 -14.83 29.53
CA TRP A 442 26.29 -15.07 28.41
C TRP A 442 24.90 -14.47 28.69
N PRO A 443 24.76 -13.13 28.66
CA PRO A 443 23.47 -12.45 28.85
C PRO A 443 22.45 -12.87 27.79
N SER A 444 21.15 -12.76 28.09
CA SER A 444 20.08 -13.16 27.15
C SER A 444 19.08 -12.03 26.87
N PRO A 445 19.43 -11.03 26.04
CA PRO A 445 18.51 -9.94 25.68
C PRO A 445 17.28 -10.42 24.89
N SER A 446 16.28 -9.55 24.77
CA SER A 446 15.22 -9.64 23.77
C SER A 446 15.70 -9.16 22.39
N ALA A 447 14.96 -9.49 21.33
CA ALA A 447 15.26 -9.01 19.98
C ALA A 447 15.19 -7.47 19.87
N ARG A 448 14.20 -6.83 20.52
CA ARG A 448 14.06 -5.37 20.52
C ARG A 448 15.23 -4.67 21.23
N GLU A 449 15.68 -5.19 22.37
CA GLU A 449 16.90 -4.69 23.04
C GLU A 449 18.16 -4.92 22.20
N ALA A 450 18.29 -6.09 21.55
CA ALA A 450 19.44 -6.41 20.72
C ALA A 450 19.58 -5.46 19.52
N LEU A 451 18.47 -5.17 18.82
CA LEU A 451 18.42 -4.25 17.68
C LEU A 451 18.61 -2.79 18.10
N ARG A 452 17.91 -2.35 19.16
CA ARG A 452 18.05 -1.00 19.73
C ARG A 452 19.49 -0.70 20.15
N ALA A 453 20.17 -1.66 20.77
CA ALA A 453 21.59 -1.54 21.13
C ALA A 453 22.51 -1.49 19.90
N LEU A 454 22.17 -2.17 18.80
CA LEU A 454 22.94 -2.14 17.55
C LEU A 454 22.87 -0.76 16.88
N TYR A 455 21.66 -0.20 16.69
CA TYR A 455 21.49 1.11 16.04
C TYR A 455 21.98 2.30 16.89
N HIS A 456 21.99 2.16 18.22
CA HIS A 456 22.41 3.23 19.13
C HIS A 456 23.93 3.27 19.42
N SER A 457 24.65 2.15 19.26
CA SER A 457 26.06 2.05 19.65
C SER A 457 26.99 2.02 18.43
N PRO A 458 27.73 3.12 18.13
CA PRO A 458 28.57 3.20 16.93
C PRO A 458 29.68 2.14 16.89
N ASP A 459 30.27 1.84 18.05
CA ASP A 459 31.36 0.87 18.14
C ASP A 459 30.86 -0.58 18.00
N LEU A 460 29.66 -0.88 18.50
CA LEU A 460 29.02 -2.19 18.33
C LEU A 460 28.55 -2.39 16.89
N LEU A 461 28.00 -1.35 16.24
CA LEU A 461 27.66 -1.41 14.83
C LEU A 461 28.91 -1.60 13.96
N ARG A 462 30.01 -0.92 14.29
CA ARG A 462 31.32 -1.13 13.64
C ARG A 462 31.82 -2.56 13.83
N SER A 463 31.79 -3.12 15.04
CA SER A 463 32.27 -4.49 15.30
C SER A 463 31.37 -5.58 14.74
N CYS A 464 30.07 -5.33 14.57
CA CYS A 464 29.15 -6.29 13.94
C CYS A 464 29.26 -6.24 12.40
N ALA A 465 29.36 -5.05 11.81
CA ALA A 465 29.34 -4.87 10.36
C ALA A 465 30.73 -4.77 9.69
N GLU A 466 31.82 -5.03 10.42
CA GLU A 466 33.20 -5.02 9.90
C GLU A 466 33.37 -5.92 8.67
N GLY A 467 33.72 -5.31 7.52
CA GLY A 467 33.85 -6.02 6.24
C GLY A 467 32.53 -6.49 5.61
N ILE A 468 31.38 -6.01 6.11
CA ILE A 468 30.04 -6.27 5.56
C ILE A 468 29.40 -4.96 5.06
N LEU A 469 29.47 -3.89 5.86
CA LEU A 469 28.90 -2.58 5.55
C LEU A 469 29.96 -1.46 5.56
N ASP A 470 29.87 -0.51 4.64
CA ASP A 470 30.73 0.67 4.62
C ASP A 470 30.35 1.71 5.71
N ASP A 471 31.10 2.81 5.79
CA ASP A 471 30.88 3.85 6.81
C ASP A 471 29.60 4.66 6.60
N GLY A 472 29.16 4.86 5.34
CA GLY A 472 27.90 5.52 5.01
C GLY A 472 26.69 4.64 5.29
N GLU A 473 26.76 3.36 4.91
CA GLU A 473 25.76 2.35 5.25
C GLU A 473 25.60 2.22 6.78
N ARG A 474 26.70 2.27 7.53
CA ARG A 474 26.68 2.26 9.00
C ARG A 474 26.13 3.55 9.61
N GLU A 475 26.28 4.71 8.95
CA GLU A 475 25.67 5.94 9.45
C GLU A 475 24.17 5.98 9.19
N ALA A 476 23.72 5.52 8.01
CA ALA A 476 22.30 5.42 7.65
C ALA A 476 21.49 4.52 8.62
N LEU A 477 22.12 3.51 9.21
CA LEU A 477 21.50 2.66 10.23
C LEU A 477 21.37 3.31 11.62
N ARG A 478 22.00 4.45 11.90
CA ARG A 478 21.96 5.04 13.25
C ARG A 478 20.63 5.72 13.55
N ARG A 479 20.19 5.62 14.80
CA ARG A 479 19.02 6.35 15.30
C ARG A 479 19.28 7.03 16.65
N PRO A 480 18.62 8.18 16.92
CA PRO A 480 18.46 8.68 18.29
C PRO A 480 17.75 7.61 19.13
N ARG A 481 18.15 7.47 20.39
CA ARG A 481 17.55 6.49 21.31
C ARG A 481 16.23 7.04 21.87
N ALA A 482 15.12 6.33 21.65
CA ALA A 482 13.87 6.60 22.36
C ALA A 482 14.02 6.36 23.88
N GLU A 483 13.07 6.80 24.70
CA GLU A 483 13.14 6.64 26.16
C GLU A 483 13.11 5.15 26.57
N SER A 484 12.07 4.42 26.17
CA SER A 484 11.87 2.99 26.44
C SER A 484 12.14 2.10 25.21
N VAL A 485 11.85 0.80 25.28
CA VAL A 485 11.97 -0.13 24.13
C VAL A 485 10.67 -0.17 23.30
N GLU A 486 9.57 0.20 23.95
CA GLU A 486 8.20 0.27 23.45
C GLU A 486 7.93 1.58 22.70
N ALA A 487 8.59 2.67 23.11
CA ALA A 487 8.54 3.98 22.45
C ALA A 487 9.53 4.13 21.28
N GLU A 488 10.25 3.07 20.91
CA GLU A 488 11.21 3.09 19.81
C GLU A 488 10.46 3.01 18.46
N PRO A 489 10.68 3.94 17.51
CA PRO A 489 9.88 4.05 16.28
C PRO A 489 10.30 2.99 15.26
N TRP A 490 9.81 1.76 15.43
CA TRP A 490 10.08 0.64 14.53
C TRP A 490 9.43 0.85 13.15
N THR A 491 10.12 0.38 12.12
CA THR A 491 9.67 0.36 10.71
C THR A 491 9.44 -1.07 10.24
N LEU A 492 8.72 -1.24 9.13
CA LEU A 492 8.50 -2.55 8.49
C LEU A 492 9.81 -3.36 8.31
N ASP A 493 10.88 -2.72 7.83
CA ASP A 493 12.18 -3.38 7.63
C ASP A 493 12.90 -3.69 8.96
N ASP A 494 12.64 -2.94 10.04
CA ASP A 494 13.05 -3.33 11.40
C ASP A 494 12.27 -4.55 11.91
N HIS A 495 10.97 -4.66 11.62
CA HIS A 495 10.14 -5.79 12.04
C HIS A 495 10.63 -7.11 11.44
N VAL A 496 11.09 -7.10 10.17
CA VAL A 496 11.77 -8.24 9.55
C VAL A 496 13.10 -8.56 10.28
N CYS A 497 13.89 -7.56 10.63
CA CYS A 497 15.11 -7.73 11.44
C CYS A 497 14.84 -8.27 12.85
N LEU A 498 13.71 -7.89 13.47
CA LEU A 498 13.26 -8.40 14.77
C LEU A 498 12.80 -9.86 14.69
N GLU A 499 12.25 -10.31 13.57
CA GLU A 499 11.99 -11.74 13.33
C GLU A 499 13.30 -12.54 13.18
N GLU A 500 14.26 -12.05 12.39
CA GLU A 500 15.59 -12.67 12.25
C GLU A 500 16.29 -12.80 13.62
N LEU A 501 16.24 -11.74 14.44
CA LEU A 501 16.79 -11.76 15.80
C LEU A 501 16.03 -12.69 16.75
N ARG A 502 14.70 -12.81 16.66
CA ARG A 502 13.94 -13.80 17.45
C ARG A 502 14.31 -15.23 17.06
N HIS A 503 14.52 -15.49 15.77
CA HIS A 503 15.00 -16.78 15.30
C HIS A 503 16.40 -17.11 15.84
N LEU A 504 17.36 -16.19 15.68
CA LEU A 504 18.74 -16.35 16.17
C LEU A 504 18.83 -16.46 17.71
N LEU A 505 18.01 -15.69 18.44
CA LEU A 505 18.03 -15.65 19.91
C LEU A 505 17.28 -16.83 20.53
N SER A 506 16.05 -17.09 20.09
CA SER A 506 15.11 -18.02 20.75
C SER A 506 14.94 -19.36 20.04
N GLY A 507 15.33 -19.48 18.76
CA GLY A 507 14.89 -20.56 17.89
C GLY A 507 13.43 -20.43 17.45
N GLU A 508 12.82 -19.26 17.69
CA GLU A 508 11.44 -18.97 17.32
C GLU A 508 11.29 -19.00 15.79
N THR A 509 10.22 -19.61 15.29
CA THR A 509 9.82 -19.50 13.88
C THR A 509 8.34 -19.19 13.80
N PRO A 510 7.90 -18.33 12.87
CA PRO A 510 6.48 -18.08 12.61
C PRO A 510 5.72 -19.35 12.20
N GLN A 511 4.39 -19.25 12.11
CA GLN A 511 3.54 -20.30 11.57
C GLN A 511 4.04 -20.75 10.18
N ARG A 512 4.06 -22.06 9.96
CA ARG A 512 4.51 -22.67 8.71
C ARG A 512 3.32 -23.14 7.88
N TYR A 513 3.40 -22.90 6.59
CA TYR A 513 2.39 -23.23 5.59
C TYR A 513 2.93 -24.30 4.64
N GLY A 514 2.06 -25.17 4.16
CA GLY A 514 2.40 -26.19 3.15
C GLY A 514 2.61 -25.59 1.76
N HIS A 515 1.87 -24.51 1.43
CA HIS A 515 2.07 -23.75 0.21
C HIS A 515 1.98 -22.24 0.47
N ILE A 516 2.84 -21.46 -0.19
CA ILE A 516 2.76 -19.98 -0.18
C ILE A 516 2.61 -19.46 -1.61
N VAL A 517 1.57 -18.67 -1.86
CA VAL A 517 1.42 -17.87 -3.08
C VAL A 517 1.80 -16.43 -2.78
N ILE A 518 2.59 -15.81 -3.64
CA ILE A 518 3.06 -14.43 -3.49
C ILE A 518 2.78 -13.71 -4.81
N ASP A 519 2.06 -12.58 -4.79
CA ASP A 519 1.90 -11.72 -5.96
C ASP A 519 2.70 -10.41 -5.85
N GLU A 520 3.02 -9.81 -7.00
CA GLU A 520 3.95 -8.67 -7.15
C GLU A 520 5.33 -8.89 -6.47
N ALA A 521 5.80 -10.13 -6.46
CA ALA A 521 6.95 -10.59 -5.67
C ALA A 521 8.29 -9.92 -6.00
N GLN A 522 8.39 -9.19 -7.12
CA GLN A 522 9.60 -8.43 -7.48
C GLN A 522 9.88 -7.24 -6.53
N ASP A 523 8.90 -6.83 -5.71
CA ASP A 523 9.09 -5.77 -4.71
C ASP A 523 9.57 -6.30 -3.35
N LEU A 524 9.60 -7.63 -3.15
CA LEU A 524 10.12 -8.23 -1.93
C LEU A 524 11.60 -7.92 -1.75
N THR A 525 12.00 -7.67 -0.51
CA THR A 525 13.41 -7.48 -0.16
C THR A 525 14.10 -8.81 0.18
N PRO A 526 15.44 -8.91 0.10
CA PRO A 526 16.16 -10.14 0.46
C PRO A 526 15.84 -10.65 1.87
N MET A 527 15.76 -9.77 2.86
CA MET A 527 15.39 -10.13 4.23
C MET A 527 13.93 -10.61 4.35
N GLN A 528 13.00 -10.03 3.58
CA GLN A 528 11.62 -10.52 3.51
C GLN A 528 11.56 -11.92 2.88
N ALA A 529 12.30 -12.19 1.81
CA ALA A 529 12.39 -13.51 1.20
C ALA A 529 12.92 -14.58 2.19
N ARG A 530 13.95 -14.25 2.98
CA ARG A 530 14.47 -15.12 4.06
C ARG A 530 13.44 -15.42 5.16
N SER A 531 12.58 -14.45 5.51
CA SER A 531 11.46 -14.69 6.42
C SER A 531 10.38 -15.58 5.80
N LEU A 532 10.06 -15.38 4.52
CA LEU A 532 9.10 -16.20 3.78
C LEU A 532 9.56 -17.65 3.66
N ARG A 533 10.88 -17.91 3.48
CA ARG A 533 11.45 -19.27 3.58
C ARG A 533 11.15 -19.91 4.93
N ARG A 534 11.31 -19.21 6.06
CA ARG A 534 10.97 -19.72 7.40
C ARG A 534 9.48 -20.02 7.60
N ARG A 535 8.61 -19.35 6.85
CA ARG A 535 7.15 -19.56 6.84
C ARG A 535 6.71 -20.71 5.93
N SER A 536 7.61 -21.24 5.09
CA SER A 536 7.34 -22.51 4.39
C SER A 536 7.62 -23.72 5.29
N ALA A 537 6.87 -24.80 5.09
CA ALA A 537 7.19 -26.10 5.68
C ALA A 537 8.50 -26.67 5.11
N ALA A 538 9.07 -27.70 5.77
CA ALA A 538 10.31 -28.34 5.31
C ALA A 538 10.19 -28.92 3.89
N ASN A 539 9.01 -29.44 3.54
CA ASN A 539 8.64 -29.91 2.20
C ASN A 539 7.58 -28.98 1.57
N GLY A 540 7.53 -27.72 1.99
CA GLY A 540 6.53 -26.75 1.56
C GLY A 540 6.95 -26.01 0.29
N SER A 541 6.02 -25.86 -0.65
CA SER A 541 6.26 -25.29 -1.98
C SER A 541 5.80 -23.83 -2.09
N MET A 542 6.19 -23.15 -3.16
CA MET A 542 5.79 -21.76 -3.41
C MET A 542 5.31 -21.54 -4.84
N THR A 543 4.38 -20.62 -5.01
CA THR A 543 4.01 -20.03 -6.31
C THR A 543 4.28 -18.53 -6.25
N VAL A 544 5.43 -18.13 -6.74
CA VAL A 544 5.92 -16.75 -6.76
C VAL A 544 5.49 -16.11 -8.08
N LEU A 545 4.75 -15.02 -8.04
CA LEU A 545 4.21 -14.32 -9.22
C LEU A 545 4.78 -12.91 -9.26
N GLY A 546 5.17 -12.43 -10.44
CA GLY A 546 5.65 -11.06 -10.55
C GLY A 546 5.99 -10.61 -11.97
N ASP A 547 6.48 -9.38 -12.05
CA ASP A 547 7.04 -8.81 -13.25
C ASP A 547 8.25 -7.91 -12.94
N LEU A 548 9.45 -8.36 -13.30
CA LEU A 548 10.68 -7.57 -13.15
C LEU A 548 10.68 -6.23 -13.91
N ALA A 549 9.79 -6.02 -14.88
CA ALA A 549 9.58 -4.68 -15.46
C ALA A 549 8.92 -3.71 -14.46
N GLN A 550 8.06 -4.23 -13.58
CA GLN A 550 7.25 -3.51 -12.59
C GLN A 550 7.85 -3.54 -11.18
N ALA A 551 9.18 -3.65 -11.07
CA ALA A 551 9.90 -3.58 -9.79
C ALA A 551 9.93 -2.14 -9.26
N THR A 552 9.23 -1.90 -8.15
CA THR A 552 9.09 -0.61 -7.46
C THR A 552 9.57 -0.66 -6.01
N GLY A 553 9.96 -1.83 -5.52
CA GLY A 553 10.65 -2.00 -4.23
C GLY A 553 12.05 -1.37 -4.21
N PRO A 554 12.70 -1.30 -3.02
CA PRO A 554 14.02 -0.68 -2.88
C PRO A 554 15.13 -1.46 -3.61
N HIS A 555 15.00 -2.78 -3.77
CA HIS A 555 15.95 -3.61 -4.53
C HIS A 555 15.46 -3.78 -5.97
N ALA A 556 16.25 -3.34 -6.94
CA ALA A 556 16.00 -3.58 -8.36
C ALA A 556 16.72 -4.87 -8.80
N TYR A 557 15.97 -5.93 -9.07
CA TYR A 557 16.51 -7.22 -9.50
C TYR A 557 16.68 -7.28 -11.03
N PRO A 558 17.82 -7.75 -11.55
CA PRO A 558 18.01 -7.96 -13.00
C PRO A 558 17.36 -9.26 -13.50
N ASP A 559 17.21 -10.24 -12.60
CA ASP A 559 16.66 -11.57 -12.84
C ASP A 559 16.10 -12.15 -11.52
N TRP A 560 15.50 -13.34 -11.57
CA TRP A 560 14.91 -13.99 -10.41
C TRP A 560 15.90 -14.84 -9.57
N ASN A 561 17.17 -14.99 -9.98
CA ASN A 561 18.12 -15.91 -9.31
C ASN A 561 18.25 -15.58 -7.82
N ARG A 562 18.48 -14.29 -7.51
CA ARG A 562 18.68 -13.80 -6.14
C ARG A 562 17.49 -14.07 -5.21
N LEU A 563 16.26 -14.11 -5.74
CA LEU A 563 15.07 -14.43 -4.94
C LEU A 563 14.82 -15.94 -4.87
N GLY A 564 15.00 -16.67 -5.98
CA GLY A 564 14.89 -18.14 -6.00
C GLY A 564 15.84 -18.82 -5.02
N ASP A 565 17.10 -18.38 -4.97
CA ASP A 565 18.14 -18.90 -4.07
C ASP A 565 17.87 -18.54 -2.58
N LEU A 566 17.00 -17.57 -2.29
CA LEU A 566 16.55 -17.25 -0.93
C LEU A 566 15.27 -18.00 -0.54
N PHE A 567 14.48 -18.46 -1.51
CA PHE A 567 13.30 -19.30 -1.29
C PHE A 567 13.64 -20.80 -1.19
N SER A 568 14.82 -21.23 -1.64
CA SER A 568 15.23 -22.63 -1.74
C SER A 568 16.53 -22.93 -0.98
N ASP A 569 16.55 -24.00 -0.18
CA ASP A 569 17.77 -24.47 0.48
C ASP A 569 18.66 -25.32 -0.46
N HIS A 570 18.14 -25.71 -1.63
CA HIS A 570 18.67 -26.82 -2.46
C HIS A 570 18.74 -26.53 -3.97
N GLY A 571 18.32 -25.35 -4.44
CA GLY A 571 18.21 -25.00 -5.86
C GLY A 571 17.00 -25.63 -6.57
N ASP A 572 15.96 -26.01 -5.83
CA ASP A 572 14.73 -26.64 -6.33
C ASP A 572 13.64 -25.64 -6.77
N TRP A 573 14.08 -24.54 -7.40
CA TRP A 573 13.22 -23.51 -7.98
C TRP A 573 13.33 -23.47 -9.52
N ARG A 574 12.28 -23.00 -10.20
CA ARG A 574 12.29 -22.73 -11.64
C ARG A 574 11.44 -21.51 -12.03
N VAL A 575 11.84 -20.84 -13.10
CA VAL A 575 11.08 -19.75 -13.73
C VAL A 575 10.34 -20.26 -14.96
N GLU A 576 9.07 -19.89 -15.09
CA GLU A 576 8.25 -20.04 -16.28
C GLU A 576 7.76 -18.66 -16.75
N GLU A 577 7.61 -18.47 -18.07
CA GLU A 577 7.27 -17.17 -18.66
C GLU A 577 5.86 -17.14 -19.28
N LEU A 578 5.02 -16.21 -18.82
CA LEU A 578 3.75 -15.86 -19.46
C LEU A 578 3.94 -14.67 -20.41
N ASN A 579 4.28 -14.98 -21.66
CA ASN A 579 4.64 -14.02 -22.71
C ASN A 579 3.48 -13.54 -23.60
N THR A 580 2.22 -13.86 -23.28
CA THR A 580 1.04 -13.44 -24.06
C THR A 580 0.09 -12.62 -23.19
N SER A 581 -0.24 -11.40 -23.62
CA SER A 581 -1.18 -10.52 -22.92
C SER A 581 -2.57 -10.59 -23.55
N TYR A 582 -3.58 -10.74 -22.70
CA TYR A 582 -4.98 -10.83 -23.09
C TYR A 582 -5.77 -9.59 -22.65
N ARG A 583 -5.41 -9.05 -21.48
CA ARG A 583 -6.12 -7.92 -20.86
C ARG A 583 -5.65 -6.56 -21.33
N VAL A 584 -4.39 -6.34 -21.68
CA VAL A 584 -3.91 -5.03 -22.21
C VAL A 584 -4.00 -5.02 -23.74
N PRO A 585 -4.57 -3.99 -24.38
CA PRO A 585 -4.61 -3.84 -25.82
C PRO A 585 -3.21 -3.79 -26.49
N SER A 586 -3.13 -4.27 -27.74
CA SER A 586 -1.92 -4.19 -28.58
C SER A 586 -1.40 -2.76 -28.75
N GLU A 587 -2.29 -1.82 -28.98
CA GLU A 587 -2.02 -0.41 -29.20
C GLU A 587 -1.31 0.22 -27.98
N ILE A 588 -1.75 -0.17 -26.77
CA ILE A 588 -1.13 0.25 -25.50
C ILE A 588 0.24 -0.42 -25.31
N MET A 589 0.36 -1.72 -25.61
CA MET A 589 1.63 -2.46 -25.49
C MET A 589 2.69 -2.01 -26.51
N GLU A 590 2.28 -1.48 -27.66
CA GLU A 590 3.14 -0.82 -28.65
C GLU A 590 3.54 0.59 -28.19
N PHE A 591 2.60 1.38 -27.65
CA PHE A 591 2.92 2.72 -27.10
C PHE A 591 3.92 2.67 -25.94
N VAL A 592 3.78 1.73 -25.00
CA VAL A 592 4.73 1.58 -23.87
C VAL A 592 6.00 0.78 -24.22
N SER A 593 6.13 0.26 -25.45
CA SER A 593 7.25 -0.60 -25.82
C SER A 593 8.63 0.06 -25.73
N PRO A 594 8.83 1.36 -26.05
CA PRO A 594 10.14 2.03 -25.87
C PRO A 594 10.52 2.13 -24.38
N LEU A 595 9.54 2.44 -23.52
CA LEU A 595 9.73 2.53 -22.08
C LEU A 595 10.07 1.16 -21.48
N ALA A 596 9.38 0.09 -21.93
CA ALA A 596 9.67 -1.29 -21.54
C ALA A 596 11.11 -1.72 -21.87
N ARG A 597 11.62 -1.35 -23.06
CA ARG A 597 13.03 -1.59 -23.44
C ARG A 597 14.01 -0.82 -22.56
N THR A 598 13.63 0.37 -22.12
CA THR A 598 14.48 1.24 -21.28
C THR A 598 14.60 0.70 -19.85
N ILE A 599 13.49 0.26 -19.25
CA ILE A 599 13.47 -0.24 -17.85
C ILE A 599 13.92 -1.69 -17.71
N ALA A 600 13.69 -2.55 -18.72
CA ALA A 600 13.95 -3.99 -18.63
C ALA A 600 14.38 -4.61 -19.98
N PRO A 601 15.53 -4.21 -20.55
CA PRO A 601 15.97 -4.61 -21.88
C PRO A 601 16.20 -6.13 -22.06
N ALA A 602 16.38 -6.87 -20.95
CA ALA A 602 16.61 -8.32 -20.97
C ALA A 602 15.33 -9.16 -21.00
N LEU A 603 14.16 -8.58 -20.70
CA LEU A 603 12.91 -9.33 -20.59
C LEU A 603 12.22 -9.48 -21.96
N PRO A 604 11.54 -10.62 -22.22
CA PRO A 604 10.59 -10.70 -23.32
C PRO A 604 9.45 -9.70 -23.12
N ARG A 605 9.07 -9.00 -24.20
CA ARG A 605 7.88 -8.14 -24.21
C ARG A 605 6.64 -9.01 -24.45
N PRO A 606 5.55 -8.86 -23.68
CA PRO A 606 4.34 -9.63 -23.92
C PRO A 606 3.73 -9.33 -25.30
N GLU A 607 3.43 -10.37 -26.05
CA GLU A 607 2.65 -10.27 -27.28
C GLU A 607 1.18 -10.09 -26.89
N ALA A 608 0.62 -8.89 -27.12
CA ALA A 608 -0.79 -8.62 -26.86
C ALA A 608 -1.64 -9.12 -28.04
N VAL A 609 -2.65 -9.94 -27.77
CA VAL A 609 -3.46 -10.57 -28.84
C VAL A 609 -4.70 -9.76 -29.20
N ARG A 610 -5.14 -8.82 -28.35
CA ARG A 610 -6.39 -8.09 -28.51
C ARG A 610 -6.15 -6.65 -28.96
N ALA A 611 -6.71 -6.29 -30.12
CA ALA A 611 -6.92 -4.91 -30.52
C ALA A 611 -8.15 -4.30 -29.85
N ALA A 612 -8.07 -3.00 -29.54
CA ALA A 612 -9.18 -2.18 -29.07
C ALA A 612 -9.64 -1.13 -30.11
N GLY A 613 -8.80 -0.80 -31.10
CA GLY A 613 -9.06 0.15 -32.18
C GLY A 613 -8.20 1.41 -32.10
N ASP A 614 -8.21 2.21 -33.16
CA ASP A 614 -7.30 3.35 -33.35
C ASP A 614 -7.36 4.41 -32.20
N ASP A 615 -8.53 4.59 -31.58
CA ASP A 615 -8.74 5.48 -30.43
C ASP A 615 -8.26 4.90 -29.07
N ALA A 616 -7.68 3.69 -29.02
CA ALA A 616 -7.27 3.03 -27.78
C ALA A 616 -6.07 3.67 -27.09
N VAL A 617 -5.26 4.45 -27.81
CA VAL A 617 -4.20 5.30 -27.25
C VAL A 617 -4.39 6.72 -27.75
N ARG A 618 -4.66 7.65 -26.82
CA ARG A 618 -4.79 9.06 -27.13
C ARG A 618 -3.78 9.90 -26.36
N VAL A 619 -2.78 10.44 -27.06
CA VAL A 619 -1.92 11.49 -26.53
C VAL A 619 -2.62 12.84 -26.71
N VAL A 620 -2.66 13.65 -25.65
CA VAL A 620 -3.24 14.99 -25.65
C VAL A 620 -2.22 15.96 -25.06
N GLU A 621 -1.63 16.76 -25.94
CA GLU A 621 -0.87 17.95 -25.54
C GLU A 621 -1.87 19.05 -25.11
N THR A 622 -1.66 19.65 -23.94
CA THR A 622 -2.48 20.75 -23.43
C THR A 622 -1.61 21.81 -22.78
N GLU A 623 -2.15 23.00 -22.58
CA GLU A 623 -1.39 24.08 -21.95
C GLU A 623 -1.50 24.03 -20.42
N PRO A 624 -0.47 24.42 -19.65
CA PRO A 624 -0.40 24.16 -18.20
C PRO A 624 -1.61 24.61 -17.37
N TRP A 625 -2.29 25.71 -17.75
CA TRP A 625 -3.51 26.19 -17.05
C TRP A 625 -4.81 25.51 -17.51
N ARG A 626 -4.80 24.72 -18.58
CA ARG A 626 -5.91 23.86 -19.03
C ARG A 626 -5.76 22.40 -18.59
N LEU A 627 -4.62 22.02 -18.01
CA LEU A 627 -4.32 20.64 -17.60
C LEU A 627 -5.42 20.04 -16.70
N LEU A 628 -5.91 20.81 -15.72
CA LEU A 628 -7.00 20.37 -14.83
C LEU A 628 -8.34 20.24 -15.56
N ASP A 629 -8.77 21.27 -16.30
CA ASP A 629 -10.02 21.25 -17.09
C ASP A 629 -10.05 20.07 -18.07
N GLU A 630 -8.97 19.87 -18.82
CA GLU A 630 -8.89 18.82 -19.81
C GLU A 630 -8.83 17.44 -19.12
N THR A 631 -8.24 17.34 -17.91
CA THR A 631 -8.32 16.12 -17.10
C THR A 631 -9.77 15.80 -16.73
N VAL A 632 -10.50 16.77 -16.19
CA VAL A 632 -11.91 16.62 -15.78
C VAL A 632 -12.79 16.31 -17.00
N ALA A 633 -12.65 17.06 -18.10
CA ALA A 633 -13.41 16.85 -19.32
C ALA A 633 -13.15 15.49 -19.98
N GLN A 634 -11.90 15.01 -19.99
CA GLN A 634 -11.58 13.66 -20.47
C GLN A 634 -12.12 12.58 -19.52
N ALA A 635 -12.06 12.77 -18.20
CA ALA A 635 -12.66 11.85 -17.23
C ALA A 635 -14.18 11.76 -17.41
N THR A 636 -14.92 12.88 -17.38
CA THR A 636 -16.38 12.92 -17.60
C THR A 636 -16.80 12.28 -18.93
N ARG A 637 -16.04 12.50 -20.01
CA ARG A 637 -16.28 11.83 -21.30
C ARG A 637 -16.18 10.30 -21.22
N LEU A 638 -15.23 9.78 -20.44
CA LEU A 638 -14.99 8.34 -20.28
C LEU A 638 -16.00 7.69 -19.33
N ILE A 639 -16.42 8.39 -18.27
CA ILE A 639 -17.46 7.95 -17.32
C ILE A 639 -18.85 7.82 -17.99
N GLY A 640 -19.08 8.51 -19.09
CA GLY A 640 -20.26 8.33 -19.95
C GLY A 640 -20.31 6.98 -20.68
N THR A 641 -19.23 6.18 -20.67
CA THR A 641 -19.17 4.90 -21.39
C THR A 641 -19.67 3.72 -20.55
N ASN A 642 -20.29 2.76 -21.23
CA ASN A 642 -20.83 1.53 -20.64
C ASN A 642 -20.65 0.36 -21.62
N ASP A 643 -20.93 -0.88 -21.20
CA ASP A 643 -20.98 -2.06 -22.07
C ASP A 643 -22.41 -2.53 -22.41
N GLY A 644 -23.41 -1.67 -22.20
CA GLY A 644 -24.82 -2.03 -22.28
C GLY A 644 -25.38 -2.75 -21.05
N ARG A 645 -24.55 -3.08 -20.04
CA ARG A 645 -24.99 -3.64 -18.74
C ARG A 645 -24.59 -2.79 -17.54
N ALA A 646 -23.36 -2.26 -17.51
CA ALA A 646 -22.87 -1.39 -16.44
C ALA A 646 -21.92 -0.30 -16.97
N PRO A 647 -21.74 0.83 -16.24
CA PRO A 647 -20.72 1.83 -16.58
C PRO A 647 -19.30 1.24 -16.49
N ARG A 648 -18.36 1.85 -17.20
CA ARG A 648 -16.95 1.41 -17.24
C ARG A 648 -16.10 2.13 -16.19
N SER A 649 -15.12 1.41 -15.62
CA SER A 649 -14.22 2.02 -14.64
C SER A 649 -13.18 2.95 -15.28
N VAL A 650 -12.97 4.09 -14.63
CA VAL A 650 -12.09 5.16 -15.10
C VAL A 650 -11.11 5.52 -13.99
N ALA A 651 -9.81 5.46 -14.28
CA ALA A 651 -8.78 5.93 -13.36
C ALA A 651 -8.05 7.16 -13.90
N VAL A 652 -7.96 8.21 -13.08
CA VAL A 652 -7.10 9.37 -13.31
C VAL A 652 -5.85 9.21 -12.44
N ILE A 653 -4.70 9.02 -13.08
CA ILE A 653 -3.42 8.80 -12.41
C ILE A 653 -2.61 10.09 -12.46
N VAL A 654 -2.25 10.61 -11.28
CA VAL A 654 -1.47 11.85 -11.11
C VAL A 654 -0.13 11.59 -10.40
N PRO A 655 0.87 12.49 -10.48
CA PRO A 655 2.08 12.39 -9.66
C PRO A 655 1.74 12.53 -8.17
N ASP A 656 2.28 11.67 -7.31
CA ASP A 656 1.77 11.52 -5.93
C ASP A 656 1.84 12.77 -5.06
N ASP A 657 2.85 13.63 -5.27
CA ASP A 657 3.04 14.87 -4.49
C ASP A 657 2.25 16.07 -5.08
N SER A 658 1.41 15.84 -6.08
CA SER A 658 0.63 16.89 -6.75
C SER A 658 -0.62 17.27 -5.97
N GLY A 659 -0.85 18.58 -5.79
CA GLY A 659 -2.13 19.11 -5.32
C GLY A 659 -3.27 18.96 -6.33
N TRP A 660 -3.06 18.20 -7.42
CA TRP A 660 -4.06 17.91 -8.43
C TRP A 660 -5.02 16.81 -7.97
N LEU A 661 -4.60 15.87 -7.12
CA LEU A 661 -5.48 14.82 -6.59
C LEU A 661 -6.71 15.43 -5.91
N ASP A 662 -6.48 16.28 -4.91
CA ASP A 662 -7.55 16.98 -4.17
C ASP A 662 -8.37 17.93 -5.05
N GLU A 663 -7.77 18.53 -6.09
CA GLU A 663 -8.44 19.50 -6.95
C GLU A 663 -9.30 18.83 -8.03
N ILE A 664 -8.79 17.78 -8.67
CA ILE A 664 -9.52 16.98 -9.66
C ILE A 664 -10.72 16.29 -8.98
N GLY A 665 -10.52 15.68 -7.80
CA GLY A 665 -11.62 15.12 -7.00
C GLY A 665 -12.70 16.16 -6.70
N ARG A 666 -12.31 17.31 -6.13
CA ARG A 666 -13.24 18.42 -5.82
C ARG A 666 -13.95 19.02 -7.03
N GLN A 667 -13.37 18.95 -8.23
CA GLN A 667 -14.05 19.41 -9.46
C GLN A 667 -15.02 18.34 -9.99
N LEU A 668 -14.68 17.05 -9.92
CA LEU A 668 -15.54 15.94 -10.34
C LEU A 668 -16.76 15.77 -9.42
N GLU A 669 -16.60 15.97 -8.10
CA GLU A 669 -17.71 16.03 -7.14
C GLU A 669 -18.78 17.09 -7.51
N ARG A 670 -18.31 18.22 -8.04
CA ARG A 670 -19.12 19.39 -8.42
C ARG A 670 -19.70 19.30 -9.84
N ALA A 671 -19.37 18.26 -10.61
CA ALA A 671 -19.92 18.07 -11.94
C ALA A 671 -21.37 17.58 -11.85
N GLU A 672 -22.33 18.46 -12.14
CA GLU A 672 -23.77 18.17 -12.14
C GLU A 672 -24.15 17.07 -13.14
N ASP A 673 -23.37 16.92 -14.22
CA ASP A 673 -23.56 15.89 -15.27
C ASP A 673 -23.17 14.45 -14.85
N VAL A 674 -22.63 14.23 -13.64
CA VAL A 674 -22.13 12.91 -13.20
C VAL A 674 -22.98 12.33 -12.07
N SER A 675 -23.73 11.26 -12.36
CA SER A 675 -24.61 10.57 -11.39
C SER A 675 -23.84 9.75 -10.33
N GLU A 676 -24.48 9.39 -9.22
CA GLU A 676 -23.88 8.61 -8.13
C GLU A 676 -23.19 7.29 -8.59
N PRO A 677 -23.85 6.35 -9.30
CA PRO A 677 -23.19 5.12 -9.77
C PRO A 677 -22.13 5.35 -10.86
N GLN A 678 -22.03 6.56 -11.40
CA GLN A 678 -20.93 6.99 -12.27
C GLN A 678 -19.73 7.56 -11.48
N ARG A 679 -19.95 8.02 -10.25
CA ARG A 679 -18.88 8.45 -9.32
C ARG A 679 -18.20 7.23 -8.68
N GLU A 680 -18.96 6.18 -8.37
CA GLU A 680 -18.42 4.93 -7.77
C GLU A 680 -17.36 4.23 -8.62
N VAL A 681 -17.44 4.35 -9.95
CA VAL A 681 -16.50 3.73 -10.91
C VAL A 681 -15.33 4.64 -11.31
N LEU A 682 -15.21 5.82 -10.69
CA LEU A 682 -14.19 6.82 -10.96
C LEU A 682 -13.17 6.87 -9.81
N HIS A 683 -11.89 6.75 -10.14
CA HIS A 683 -10.82 6.72 -9.16
C HIS A 683 -9.73 7.75 -9.52
N VAL A 684 -9.49 8.73 -8.64
CA VAL A 684 -8.37 9.68 -8.78
C VAL A 684 -7.27 9.22 -7.84
N LEU A 685 -6.13 8.79 -8.39
CA LEU A 685 -5.09 8.09 -7.63
C LEU A 685 -3.68 8.63 -7.92
N PRO A 686 -2.77 8.58 -6.92
CA PRO A 686 -1.36 8.80 -7.15
C PRO A 686 -0.73 7.60 -7.90
N ALA A 687 0.29 7.86 -8.73
CA ALA A 687 0.97 6.85 -9.54
C ALA A 687 1.49 5.64 -8.73
N ALA A 688 1.97 5.84 -7.50
CA ALA A 688 2.39 4.72 -6.64
C ALA A 688 1.25 3.79 -6.20
N GLN A 689 0.00 4.26 -6.16
CA GLN A 689 -1.18 3.43 -5.81
C GLN A 689 -1.80 2.72 -7.02
N ALA A 690 -1.37 3.02 -8.25
CA ALA A 690 -1.90 2.37 -9.46
C ALA A 690 -1.47 0.89 -9.61
N LYS A 691 -0.52 0.39 -8.81
CA LYS A 691 -0.01 -1.00 -8.88
C LYS A 691 -1.07 -2.01 -8.42
N GLY A 692 -1.08 -3.21 -9.01
CA GLY A 692 -2.02 -4.30 -8.69
C GLY A 692 -3.49 -4.11 -9.14
N MET A 693 -3.92 -2.87 -9.45
CA MET A 693 -5.25 -2.56 -9.99
C MET A 693 -5.33 -2.78 -11.52
N GLU A 694 -6.55 -2.78 -12.07
CA GLU A 694 -6.82 -2.79 -13.53
C GLU A 694 -8.15 -2.10 -13.85
N TYR A 695 -8.17 -1.23 -14.86
CA TYR A 695 -9.32 -0.40 -15.22
C TYR A 695 -9.75 -0.58 -16.68
N ASP A 696 -10.98 -0.18 -17.02
CA ASP A 696 -11.37 -0.08 -18.43
C ASP A 696 -10.63 1.11 -19.09
N HIS A 697 -10.75 2.30 -18.52
CA HIS A 697 -10.11 3.52 -19.04
C HIS A 697 -9.10 4.09 -18.04
N VAL A 698 -7.95 4.54 -18.55
CA VAL A 698 -6.91 5.20 -17.74
C VAL A 698 -6.50 6.51 -18.37
N LEU A 699 -6.40 7.55 -17.55
CA LEU A 699 -5.94 8.89 -17.90
C LEU A 699 -4.69 9.19 -17.07
N VAL A 700 -3.50 9.13 -17.69
CA VAL A 700 -2.24 9.48 -17.02
C VAL A 700 -1.96 10.96 -17.24
N VAL A 701 -1.86 11.72 -16.15
CA VAL A 701 -1.63 13.16 -16.14
C VAL A 701 -0.17 13.47 -15.87
N GLU A 702 0.43 14.25 -16.76
CA GLU A 702 1.79 14.78 -16.71
C GLU A 702 2.89 13.72 -16.47
N PRO A 703 3.12 12.85 -17.48
CA PRO A 703 3.98 11.66 -17.34
C PRO A 703 5.46 11.97 -17.08
N VAL A 704 5.97 13.16 -17.39
CA VAL A 704 7.39 13.48 -17.08
C VAL A 704 7.60 13.67 -15.58
N THR A 705 6.62 14.24 -14.87
CA THR A 705 6.68 14.39 -13.41
C THR A 705 6.57 13.04 -12.68
N ILE A 706 6.02 12.00 -13.33
CA ILE A 706 6.06 10.62 -12.85
C ILE A 706 7.41 9.96 -13.21
N ALA A 707 7.90 10.14 -14.44
CA ALA A 707 9.14 9.54 -14.95
C ALA A 707 10.38 9.95 -14.13
N ASP A 708 10.50 11.24 -13.82
CA ASP A 708 11.70 11.83 -13.18
C ASP A 708 11.74 11.59 -11.65
N ARG A 709 10.74 10.91 -11.08
CA ARG A 709 10.60 10.74 -9.63
C ARG A 709 11.48 9.60 -9.10
N GLY A 710 12.77 9.90 -8.97
CA GLY A 710 13.79 9.01 -8.40
C GLY A 710 14.08 7.79 -9.26
N SER A 711 14.73 6.78 -8.68
CA SER A 711 15.19 5.58 -9.39
C SER A 711 14.07 4.68 -9.95
N ALA A 712 12.84 4.84 -9.46
CA ALA A 712 11.70 4.00 -9.84
C ALA A 712 10.66 4.71 -10.76
N GLY A 713 10.77 6.03 -10.99
CA GLY A 713 9.74 6.81 -11.69
C GLY A 713 9.36 6.28 -13.08
N LEU A 714 10.35 5.91 -13.90
CA LEU A 714 10.11 5.25 -15.21
C LEU A 714 9.32 3.93 -15.10
N ARG A 715 9.47 3.17 -14.01
CA ARG A 715 8.72 1.93 -13.76
C ARG A 715 7.33 2.20 -13.21
N GLN A 716 7.17 3.21 -12.36
CA GLN A 716 5.86 3.70 -11.91
C GLN A 716 5.02 4.18 -13.11
N LEU A 717 5.64 4.93 -14.04
CA LEU A 717 5.01 5.34 -15.29
C LEU A 717 4.63 4.13 -16.16
N TYR A 718 5.51 3.14 -16.31
CA TYR A 718 5.18 1.90 -17.03
C TYR A 718 3.97 1.17 -16.43
N ILE A 719 3.95 1.02 -15.09
CA ILE A 719 2.82 0.42 -14.37
C ILE A 719 1.52 1.19 -14.66
N ALA A 720 1.54 2.52 -14.52
CA ALA A 720 0.38 3.39 -14.72
C ALA A 720 -0.19 3.28 -16.15
N LEU A 721 0.66 3.38 -17.18
CA LEU A 721 0.26 3.29 -18.58
C LEU A 721 -0.32 1.91 -18.93
N THR A 722 0.14 0.83 -18.26
CA THR A 722 -0.34 -0.53 -18.52
C THR A 722 -1.53 -0.97 -17.66
N ARG A 723 -2.21 -0.05 -16.93
CA ARG A 723 -3.40 -0.40 -16.12
C ARG A 723 -4.71 -0.47 -16.92
N SER A 724 -4.73 0.04 -18.16
CA SER A 724 -5.94 0.09 -18.98
C SER A 724 -6.22 -1.20 -19.72
N THR A 725 -7.51 -1.50 -19.87
CA THR A 725 -8.02 -2.64 -20.64
C THR A 725 -8.96 -2.25 -21.78
N GLN A 726 -9.30 -0.97 -21.98
CA GLN A 726 -10.02 -0.49 -23.18
C GLN A 726 -9.31 0.70 -23.84
N SER A 727 -9.02 1.79 -23.11
CA SER A 727 -8.27 2.93 -23.66
C SER A 727 -7.38 3.66 -22.65
N LEU A 728 -6.19 4.02 -23.10
CA LEU A 728 -5.25 4.90 -22.42
C LEU A 728 -5.33 6.32 -23.01
N THR A 729 -5.50 7.32 -22.17
CA THR A 729 -5.26 8.73 -22.52
C THR A 729 -4.04 9.22 -21.75
N VAL A 730 -3.11 9.89 -22.43
CA VAL A 730 -1.92 10.52 -21.83
C VAL A 730 -2.06 12.03 -22.03
N LEU A 731 -2.27 12.76 -20.95
CA LEU A 731 -2.47 14.20 -20.95
C LEU A 731 -1.22 14.88 -20.39
N HIS A 732 -0.59 15.75 -21.18
CA HIS A 732 0.70 16.36 -20.81
C HIS A 732 0.75 17.84 -21.18
N ALA A 733 1.50 18.61 -20.40
CA ALA A 733 1.82 20.02 -20.68
C ALA A 733 3.35 20.25 -20.75
N SER A 734 4.15 19.35 -20.20
CA SER A 734 5.57 19.18 -20.53
C SER A 734 5.73 18.39 -21.85
N PRO A 735 6.94 18.38 -22.45
CA PRO A 735 7.31 17.33 -23.39
C PRO A 735 7.17 15.93 -22.76
N LEU A 736 6.82 14.92 -23.57
CA LEU A 736 6.79 13.53 -23.10
C LEU A 736 8.20 13.04 -22.73
N PRO A 737 8.32 12.10 -21.76
CA PRO A 737 9.58 11.43 -21.45
C PRO A 737 10.30 10.89 -22.68
N ALA A 738 11.61 11.14 -22.79
CA ALA A 738 12.44 10.61 -23.88
C ALA A 738 12.42 9.07 -23.96
N ALA A 739 12.11 8.37 -22.85
CA ALA A 739 11.93 6.93 -22.81
C ALA A 739 10.62 6.43 -23.47
N LEU A 740 9.67 7.30 -23.80
CA LEU A 740 8.46 6.97 -24.56
C LEU A 740 8.56 7.36 -26.04
N VAL A 741 9.38 8.36 -26.38
CA VAL A 741 9.53 8.86 -27.76
C VAL A 741 10.70 8.13 -28.44
N ASN A 742 10.42 7.31 -29.45
CA ASN A 742 11.47 6.62 -30.21
C ASN A 742 12.41 7.65 -30.88
N LEU A 743 13.71 7.54 -30.58
CA LEU A 743 14.75 8.36 -31.21
C LEU A 743 14.98 8.04 -32.71
N ASP A 744 14.34 6.99 -33.24
CA ASP A 744 14.43 6.57 -34.64
C ASP A 744 13.55 7.41 -35.60
N ASP A 745 12.51 8.11 -35.10
CA ASP A 745 11.56 8.91 -35.90
C ASP A 745 11.72 10.44 -35.73
N ALA A 746 12.75 10.88 -35.02
CA ALA A 746 13.08 12.31 -34.95
C ALA A 746 13.67 12.79 -36.29
N PRO A 747 13.10 13.82 -36.96
CA PRO A 747 13.68 14.34 -38.18
C PRO A 747 15.06 14.93 -37.91
N ASP A 748 15.99 14.66 -38.84
CA ASP A 748 17.43 14.86 -38.71
C ASP A 748 17.81 16.27 -38.21
N SER A 749 18.03 16.39 -36.91
CA SER A 749 18.45 17.61 -36.21
C SER A 749 19.91 17.50 -35.72
N SER A 750 20.71 16.76 -36.48
CA SER A 750 22.16 16.54 -36.32
C SER A 750 23.02 17.79 -36.59
N SER A 751 22.53 18.98 -36.23
CA SER A 751 23.21 20.28 -36.40
C SER A 751 22.93 21.30 -35.29
N ALA A 752 22.85 20.86 -34.03
CA ALA A 752 22.79 21.74 -32.87
C ALA A 752 23.73 21.25 -31.74
N GLY A 753 25.04 21.49 -31.91
CA GLY A 753 25.99 21.47 -30.80
C GLY A 753 25.77 22.70 -29.93
N ALA A 754 24.71 22.69 -29.11
CA ALA A 754 24.50 23.68 -28.07
C ALA A 754 25.32 23.31 -26.84
N ASP A 755 26.22 24.20 -26.42
CA ASP A 755 26.65 24.23 -25.02
C ASP A 755 25.42 24.31 -24.10
N PRO A 756 25.51 23.84 -22.84
CA PRO A 756 24.53 24.20 -21.82
C PRO A 756 24.57 25.73 -21.64
N GLY A 757 23.67 26.43 -22.33
CA GLY A 757 23.52 27.87 -22.21
C GLY A 757 23.29 28.27 -20.75
N PRO A 758 23.71 29.48 -20.34
CA PRO A 758 23.43 29.96 -19.00
C PRO A 758 21.93 29.86 -18.72
N ALA A 759 21.58 29.35 -17.54
CA ALA A 759 20.19 29.04 -17.19
C ALA A 759 19.27 30.22 -17.52
N SER A 760 18.15 29.94 -18.19
CA SER A 760 17.13 30.94 -18.47
C SER A 760 16.65 31.54 -17.15
N ASP A 761 16.95 32.82 -16.94
CA ASP A 761 16.89 33.48 -15.63
C ASP A 761 15.46 33.38 -15.04
N VAL A 762 15.26 32.45 -14.09
CA VAL A 762 13.96 32.20 -13.50
C VAL A 762 13.65 33.38 -12.57
N PRO A 763 12.62 34.20 -12.88
CA PRO A 763 12.45 35.49 -12.22
C PRO A 763 12.06 35.28 -10.75
N GLU A 764 12.77 35.95 -9.83
CA GLU A 764 12.56 35.74 -8.39
C GLU A 764 11.08 35.93 -7.99
N ILE A 765 10.56 35.04 -7.14
CA ILE A 765 9.26 35.24 -6.47
C ILE A 765 9.27 36.61 -5.77
N GLY A 766 8.33 37.47 -6.15
CA GLY A 766 8.31 38.88 -5.76
C GLY A 766 8.75 39.88 -6.85
N THR A 767 9.21 39.41 -8.02
CA THR A 767 9.51 40.26 -9.20
C THR A 767 8.24 40.84 -9.79
N ASP A 768 8.19 42.16 -10.02
CA ASP A 768 7.10 42.82 -10.75
C ASP A 768 7.17 42.52 -12.26
N VAL A 769 6.03 42.16 -12.85
CA VAL A 769 5.86 41.82 -14.26
C VAL A 769 4.58 42.47 -14.77
N ARG A 770 4.74 43.42 -15.70
CA ARG A 770 3.59 43.92 -16.47
C ARG A 770 3.20 42.85 -17.47
N VAL A 771 1.96 42.38 -17.39
CA VAL A 771 1.43 41.29 -18.24
C VAL A 771 0.20 41.75 -19.02
N ARG A 772 -0.08 41.09 -20.15
CA ARG A 772 -1.34 41.23 -20.90
C ARG A 772 -2.15 39.95 -20.80
N VAL A 773 -3.42 40.05 -20.46
CA VAL A 773 -4.36 38.91 -20.48
C VAL A 773 -4.62 38.47 -21.91
N VAL A 774 -4.24 37.23 -22.23
CA VAL A 774 -4.35 36.65 -23.58
C VAL A 774 -5.65 35.89 -23.74
N GLU A 775 -5.97 35.00 -22.79
CA GLU A 775 -7.22 34.22 -22.71
C GLU A 775 -7.60 33.93 -21.24
N PRO A 776 -8.89 33.88 -20.90
CA PRO A 776 -9.34 33.35 -19.61
C PRO A 776 -9.15 31.82 -19.53
N GLY A 777 -9.13 31.31 -18.30
CA GLY A 777 -9.09 29.90 -17.96
C GLY A 777 -9.89 29.59 -16.69
N PRO A 778 -9.81 28.35 -16.18
CA PRO A 778 -10.60 27.88 -15.06
C PRO A 778 -10.12 28.38 -13.70
N GLY A 779 -10.98 28.26 -12.67
CA GLY A 779 -10.61 28.52 -11.28
C GLY A 779 -10.09 29.95 -11.00
N GLY A 780 -10.39 30.92 -11.87
CA GLY A 780 -9.82 32.26 -11.81
C GLY A 780 -8.38 32.38 -12.33
N ARG A 781 -7.87 31.38 -13.08
CA ARG A 781 -6.59 31.42 -13.79
C ARG A 781 -6.76 32.05 -15.19
N TYR A 782 -5.74 32.75 -15.69
CA TYR A 782 -5.74 33.38 -17.02
C TYR A 782 -4.38 33.16 -17.71
N LYS A 783 -4.38 32.85 -19.02
CA LYS A 783 -3.15 32.87 -19.84
C LYS A 783 -2.72 34.33 -19.98
N VAL A 784 -1.49 34.66 -19.58
CA VAL A 784 -0.95 36.02 -19.75
C VAL A 784 0.38 36.02 -20.47
N LYS A 785 0.67 37.10 -21.20
CA LYS A 785 1.97 37.31 -21.85
C LYS A 785 2.72 38.44 -21.16
N ALA A 786 3.98 38.19 -20.81
CA ALA A 786 4.90 39.20 -20.30
C ALA A 786 5.05 40.36 -21.30
N LEU A 787 4.98 41.60 -20.80
CA LEU A 787 5.25 42.83 -21.55
C LEU A 787 6.52 43.52 -21.07
N SER A 788 6.79 43.51 -19.76
CA SER A 788 8.03 44.01 -19.16
C SER A 788 8.22 43.42 -17.75
N PRO A 789 9.38 42.81 -17.43
CA PRO A 789 10.40 42.36 -18.39
C PRO A 789 9.82 41.33 -19.37
N VAL A 790 10.53 41.02 -20.45
CA VAL A 790 10.17 39.90 -21.33
C VAL A 790 10.61 38.61 -20.65
N MET A 791 9.78 37.58 -20.72
CA MET A 791 10.01 36.27 -20.11
C MET A 791 9.64 35.18 -21.12
N ASP A 792 10.51 34.19 -21.27
CA ASP A 792 10.28 33.03 -22.15
C ASP A 792 9.55 31.88 -21.42
N ILE A 793 9.50 31.93 -20.08
CA ILE A 793 8.73 31.00 -19.24
C ILE A 793 7.23 31.34 -19.33
N PRO A 794 6.32 30.35 -19.50
CA PRO A 794 4.88 30.59 -19.50
C PRO A 794 4.38 31.24 -18.20
N LEU A 795 3.48 32.23 -18.32
CA LEU A 795 2.89 32.94 -17.18
C LEU A 795 1.39 32.68 -17.07
N VAL A 796 0.94 32.37 -15.85
CA VAL A 796 -0.47 32.14 -15.52
C VAL A 796 -0.89 33.09 -14.41
N LEU A 797 -1.80 34.02 -14.72
CA LEU A 797 -2.34 34.95 -13.73
C LEU A 797 -3.38 34.24 -12.86
N THR A 798 -3.19 34.25 -11.54
CA THR A 798 -4.19 33.80 -10.56
C THR A 798 -4.95 35.00 -9.99
N VAL A 799 -6.28 34.96 -10.09
CA VAL A 799 -7.20 35.97 -9.57
C VAL A 799 -7.94 35.41 -8.35
N ARG A 800 -7.90 36.14 -7.23
CA ARG A 800 -8.53 35.72 -5.98
C ARG A 800 -10.05 35.62 -6.13
N HIS A 801 -10.63 34.52 -5.64
CA HIS A 801 -12.08 34.29 -5.62
C HIS A 801 -12.83 35.49 -5.01
N GLY A 802 -13.89 35.95 -5.68
CA GLY A 802 -14.63 37.18 -5.37
C GLY A 802 -14.06 38.48 -5.95
N SER A 803 -12.89 38.47 -6.60
CA SER A 803 -12.33 39.64 -7.30
C SER A 803 -12.92 39.79 -8.71
N VAL A 804 -12.91 41.01 -9.26
CA VAL A 804 -13.41 41.28 -10.61
C VAL A 804 -12.57 40.52 -11.66
N PRO A 805 -13.18 39.72 -12.55
CA PRO A 805 -12.45 38.97 -13.57
C PRO A 805 -11.86 39.93 -14.64
N PRO A 806 -10.54 39.89 -14.89
CA PRO A 806 -9.89 40.76 -15.88
C PRO A 806 -10.26 40.36 -17.32
N ARG A 807 -10.25 41.35 -18.20
CA ARG A 807 -10.76 41.26 -19.57
C ARG A 807 -9.66 40.82 -20.54
N ARG A 808 -10.07 40.18 -21.64
CA ARG A 808 -9.14 39.82 -22.73
C ARG A 808 -8.49 41.09 -23.31
N GLY A 809 -7.16 41.10 -23.37
CA GLY A 809 -6.36 42.24 -23.83
C GLY A 809 -6.02 43.28 -22.75
N GLU A 810 -6.58 43.16 -21.54
CA GLU A 810 -6.26 44.03 -20.40
C GLU A 810 -4.78 43.90 -20.01
N GLN A 811 -4.18 45.00 -19.59
CA GLN A 811 -2.78 45.05 -19.14
C GLN A 811 -2.78 45.30 -17.64
N LEU A 812 -2.09 44.44 -16.91
CA LEU A 812 -2.05 44.43 -15.45
C LEU A 812 -0.60 44.48 -14.98
N ASP A 813 -0.37 45.26 -13.95
CA ASP A 813 0.88 45.19 -13.18
C ASP A 813 0.70 44.08 -12.15
N CYS A 814 1.36 42.95 -12.42
CA CYS A 814 1.34 41.74 -11.62
C CYS A 814 2.74 41.47 -11.06
N TRP A 815 2.90 40.40 -10.29
CA TRP A 815 4.19 39.93 -9.81
C TRP A 815 4.25 38.41 -9.73
N VAL A 816 5.46 37.85 -9.79
CA VAL A 816 5.72 36.39 -9.71
C VAL A 816 5.37 35.89 -8.31
N PHE A 817 4.24 35.20 -8.20
CA PHE A 817 3.70 34.66 -6.95
C PHE A 817 4.31 33.30 -6.60
N ALA A 818 4.57 32.46 -7.61
CA ALA A 818 5.16 31.13 -7.44
C ALA A 818 5.69 30.58 -8.76
N HIS A 819 6.48 29.51 -8.66
CA HIS A 819 6.78 28.61 -9.78
C HIS A 819 6.05 27.28 -9.56
N GLU A 820 5.41 26.79 -10.61
CA GLU A 820 5.08 25.37 -10.82
C GLU A 820 6.12 24.80 -11.83
N THR A 821 6.23 23.48 -11.98
CA THR A 821 7.35 22.80 -12.68
C THR A 821 7.72 23.39 -14.05
N ASN A 822 6.73 23.84 -14.83
CA ASN A 822 6.90 24.33 -16.20
C ASN A 822 6.36 25.76 -16.44
N HIS A 823 5.87 26.46 -15.41
CA HIS A 823 5.28 27.79 -15.56
C HIS A 823 5.33 28.61 -14.27
N SER A 824 5.30 29.94 -14.38
CA SER A 824 5.20 30.82 -13.20
C SER A 824 3.78 31.33 -13.01
N LEU A 825 3.29 31.20 -11.77
CA LEU A 825 2.06 31.87 -11.34
C LEU A 825 2.38 33.35 -11.08
N VAL A 826 1.56 34.25 -11.63
CA VAL A 826 1.61 35.68 -11.31
C VAL A 826 0.30 36.12 -10.66
N THR A 827 0.32 37.18 -9.85
CA THR A 827 -0.91 37.76 -9.30
C THR A 827 -0.88 39.28 -9.27
N ALA A 828 -2.06 39.91 -9.16
CA ALA A 828 -2.25 41.35 -8.98
C ALA A 828 -2.55 41.73 -7.51
N ASP A 829 -2.81 40.76 -6.63
CA ASP A 829 -3.00 40.99 -5.19
C ASP A 829 -1.65 41.33 -4.53
N GLN A 830 -1.56 42.41 -3.74
CA GLN A 830 -0.32 42.82 -3.07
C GLN A 830 -0.08 42.09 -1.72
N ARG A 831 -0.98 41.19 -1.30
CA ARG A 831 -0.84 40.40 -0.07
C ARG A 831 0.43 39.54 -0.10
N GLY A 832 1.23 39.64 0.96
CA GLY A 832 2.50 38.93 1.12
C GLY A 832 3.74 39.80 0.89
N ARG A 833 3.56 41.02 0.36
CA ARG A 833 4.64 41.94 -0.02
C ARG A 833 4.86 43.12 0.96
N GLN A 834 4.24 43.11 2.14
CA GLN A 834 4.56 44.10 3.17
C GLN A 834 5.98 43.86 3.70
N PRO A 835 6.76 44.92 4.01
CA PRO A 835 8.04 44.75 4.65
C PRO A 835 7.86 44.21 6.08
N ILE A 836 8.86 43.48 6.57
CA ILE A 836 8.92 43.03 7.96
C ILE A 836 8.87 44.27 8.88
N SER A 837 7.86 44.37 9.74
CA SER A 837 7.73 45.51 10.65
C SER A 837 8.84 45.53 11.70
N PRO A 838 9.26 46.69 12.25
CA PRO A 838 10.39 46.77 13.19
C PRO A 838 10.27 45.81 14.39
N ARG A 839 9.07 45.71 14.99
CA ARG A 839 8.76 44.78 16.09
C ARG A 839 8.85 43.30 15.70
N MET A 840 8.69 42.96 14.42
CA MET A 840 8.93 41.60 13.91
C MET A 840 10.40 41.40 13.53
N ALA A 841 11.08 42.41 13.02
CA ALA A 841 12.52 42.35 12.73
C ALA A 841 13.34 42.08 14.01
N GLU A 842 13.00 42.71 15.15
CA GLU A 842 13.58 42.41 16.46
C GLU A 842 13.43 40.92 16.84
N ARG A 843 12.23 40.35 16.68
CA ARG A 843 11.95 38.93 16.94
C ARG A 843 12.72 38.01 15.98
N TYR A 844 12.86 38.41 14.71
CA TYR A 844 13.55 37.62 13.70
C TYR A 844 15.07 37.67 13.84
N VAL A 845 15.66 38.79 14.27
CA VAL A 845 17.07 38.83 14.68
C VAL A 845 17.34 37.85 15.83
N ALA A 846 16.47 37.81 16.85
CA ALA A 846 16.58 36.82 17.93
C ALA A 846 16.36 35.37 17.44
N ALA A 847 15.44 35.14 16.50
CA ALA A 847 15.13 33.82 15.95
C ALA A 847 16.20 33.26 15.00
N LEU A 848 16.92 34.12 14.27
CA LEU A 848 18.02 33.73 13.37
C LEU A 848 19.32 33.45 14.13
N GLY A 849 19.61 34.23 15.17
CA GLY A 849 20.81 34.07 16.00
C GLY A 849 20.86 32.75 16.79
N ILE A 850 19.69 32.21 17.19
CA ILE A 850 19.64 31.11 18.17
C ILE A 850 20.37 29.83 17.74
N LEU A 851 20.41 29.51 16.45
CA LEU A 851 21.10 28.31 15.96
C LEU A 851 22.62 28.46 16.04
N HIS A 852 23.16 29.67 15.87
CA HIS A 852 24.57 29.95 16.10
C HIS A 852 24.89 29.97 17.60
N GLU A 853 24.06 30.64 18.42
CA GLU A 853 24.21 30.66 19.89
C GLU A 853 24.29 29.23 20.47
N LEU A 854 23.43 28.32 20.00
CA LEU A 854 23.43 26.90 20.40
C LEU A 854 24.65 26.12 19.88
N ILE A 855 25.19 26.48 18.70
CA ILE A 855 26.39 25.87 18.13
C ILE A 855 27.67 26.26 18.89
N ASP A 856 27.70 27.48 19.45
CA ASP A 856 28.78 27.99 20.30
C ASP A 856 28.62 27.59 21.78
N GLY A 857 27.58 26.81 22.11
CA GLY A 857 27.32 26.28 23.46
C GLY A 857 26.62 27.25 24.41
N THR A 858 26.15 28.40 23.93
CA THR A 858 25.28 29.30 24.69
C THR A 858 23.81 28.91 24.51
N ALA A 859 23.14 28.54 25.60
CA ALA A 859 21.72 28.19 25.61
C ALA A 859 20.91 29.24 26.41
N PRO A 860 20.30 30.24 25.75
CA PRO A 860 19.37 31.18 26.39
C PRO A 860 18.16 30.50 27.01
N GLN A 861 17.55 31.11 28.03
CA GLN A 861 16.34 30.58 28.66
C GLN A 861 15.12 30.60 27.72
N ASP A 862 15.11 31.53 26.76
CA ASP A 862 14.14 31.75 25.69
C ASP A 862 14.47 31.02 24.37
N ALA A 863 15.48 30.13 24.36
CA ALA A 863 15.95 29.43 23.16
C ALA A 863 14.85 28.66 22.41
N ARG A 864 13.91 28.04 23.15
CA ARG A 864 12.79 27.29 22.55
C ARG A 864 11.79 28.21 21.86
N ASP A 865 11.54 29.39 22.42
CA ASP A 865 10.61 30.36 21.85
C ASP A 865 11.18 30.94 20.55
N ARG A 866 12.47 31.31 20.55
CA ARG A 866 13.23 31.71 19.34
C ARG A 866 13.21 30.64 18.23
N LEU A 867 13.39 29.36 18.58
CA LEU A 867 13.28 28.26 17.62
C LEU A 867 11.84 28.07 17.10
N SER A 868 10.83 28.33 17.93
CA SER A 868 9.43 28.32 17.50
C SER A 868 9.12 29.45 16.51
N GLU A 869 9.71 30.64 16.71
CA GLU A 869 9.66 31.75 15.76
C GLU A 869 10.37 31.42 14.44
N LEU A 870 11.57 30.81 14.47
CA LEU A 870 12.31 30.41 13.26
C LEU A 870 11.54 29.36 12.43
N LYS A 871 11.01 28.34 13.10
CA LYS A 871 10.03 27.40 12.52
C LYS A 871 8.78 28.13 12.00
N GLY A 872 8.38 29.21 12.64
CA GLY A 872 7.31 30.11 12.18
C GLY A 872 7.64 30.86 10.90
N MET A 873 8.87 31.37 10.74
CA MET A 873 9.35 32.00 9.50
C MET A 873 9.31 31.01 8.33
N ALA A 874 9.85 29.80 8.52
CA ALA A 874 9.82 28.75 7.49
C ALA A 874 8.38 28.35 7.10
N ASN A 875 7.50 28.11 8.09
CA ASN A 875 6.09 27.80 7.82
C ASN A 875 5.33 28.95 7.13
N ARG A 876 5.64 30.21 7.44
CA ARG A 876 5.03 31.40 6.82
C ARG A 876 5.31 31.46 5.32
N VAL A 877 6.55 31.19 4.90
CA VAL A 877 6.92 31.13 3.48
C VAL A 877 6.31 29.89 2.80
N LEU A 878 6.26 28.74 3.49
CA LEU A 878 5.62 27.52 2.97
C LEU A 878 4.10 27.65 2.79
N ARG A 879 3.41 28.42 3.65
CA ARG A 879 1.95 28.63 3.63
C ARG A 879 1.51 29.86 2.83
N ARG A 880 2.38 30.85 2.63
CA ARG A 880 2.10 32.12 1.93
C ARG A 880 0.90 32.89 2.52
N ASP A 881 0.69 32.76 3.82
CA ASP A 881 -0.55 33.16 4.51
C ASP A 881 -0.49 34.58 5.12
N GLN A 882 0.66 34.99 5.66
CA GLN A 882 0.84 36.31 6.28
C GLN A 882 1.14 37.44 5.28
N ALA A 883 1.16 38.69 5.76
CA ALA A 883 1.28 39.88 4.91
C ALA A 883 2.71 40.17 4.39
N ASP A 884 3.73 39.53 4.97
CA ASP A 884 5.16 39.83 4.82
C ASP A 884 6.02 38.65 4.32
N TRP A 885 5.39 37.55 3.88
CA TRP A 885 6.09 36.30 3.57
C TRP A 885 7.15 36.42 2.45
N VAL A 886 6.99 37.38 1.51
CA VAL A 886 7.96 37.61 0.42
C VAL A 886 9.24 38.27 0.96
N ASP A 887 9.13 39.21 1.89
CA ASP A 887 10.29 39.87 2.51
C ASP A 887 11.02 38.91 3.46
N VAL A 888 10.26 38.09 4.22
CA VAL A 888 10.83 36.97 5.00
C VAL A 888 11.54 35.95 4.10
N ARG A 889 11.01 35.64 2.91
CA ARG A 889 11.67 34.75 1.95
C ARG A 889 12.98 35.34 1.43
N ARG A 890 13.02 36.64 1.11
CA ARG A 890 14.23 37.34 0.64
C ARG A 890 15.32 37.35 1.69
N VAL A 891 14.99 37.74 2.92
CA VAL A 891 15.91 37.73 4.07
C VAL A 891 16.51 36.33 4.30
N LEU A 892 15.74 35.26 4.09
CA LEU A 892 16.25 33.87 4.18
C LEU A 892 17.09 33.42 2.96
N GLY A 893 17.49 34.31 2.05
CA GLY A 893 18.29 33.98 0.87
C GLY A 893 17.49 33.43 -0.31
N SER A 894 16.17 33.69 -0.36
CA SER A 894 15.26 33.20 -1.41
C SER A 894 15.28 31.66 -1.64
N PRO A 895 15.06 30.85 -0.58
CA PRO A 895 15.12 29.38 -0.62
C PRO A 895 13.98 28.74 -1.43
N ASP A 896 14.18 27.47 -1.79
CA ASP A 896 13.15 26.60 -2.35
C ASP A 896 12.26 25.91 -1.28
N ARG A 897 11.27 25.11 -1.72
CA ARG A 897 10.31 24.42 -0.84
C ARG A 897 10.94 23.28 -0.02
N SER A 898 11.98 22.62 -0.54
CA SER A 898 12.75 21.57 0.14
C SER A 898 13.62 22.16 1.23
N GLN A 899 14.40 23.21 0.91
CA GLN A 899 15.25 23.93 1.86
C GLN A 899 14.44 24.52 3.02
N LEU A 900 13.25 25.09 2.76
CA LEU A 900 12.33 25.56 3.79
C LEU A 900 11.76 24.43 4.65
N GLY A 901 11.53 23.24 4.07
CA GLY A 901 11.19 22.03 4.80
C GLY A 901 12.31 21.63 5.76
N GLN A 902 13.55 21.56 5.27
CA GLN A 902 14.74 21.26 6.06
C GLN A 902 14.91 22.27 7.22
N LEU A 903 14.78 23.57 6.98
CA LEU A 903 14.88 24.58 8.05
C LEU A 903 13.79 24.42 9.12
N ARG A 904 12.53 24.17 8.69
CA ARG A 904 11.40 23.88 9.60
C ARG A 904 11.69 22.65 10.45
N ASP A 905 12.28 21.62 9.86
CA ASP A 905 12.47 20.31 10.50
C ASP A 905 13.71 20.31 11.40
N ILE A 906 14.80 21.00 11.04
CA ILE A 906 15.94 21.31 11.92
C ILE A 906 15.49 22.16 13.11
N ALA A 907 14.70 23.22 12.90
CA ALA A 907 14.19 24.03 14.00
C ALA A 907 13.26 23.23 14.93
N THR A 908 12.47 22.31 14.37
CA THR A 908 11.54 21.45 15.13
C THR A 908 12.27 20.34 15.90
N SER A 909 13.29 19.70 15.30
CA SER A 909 14.12 18.70 15.97
C SER A 909 14.97 19.32 17.07
N THR A 910 15.57 20.49 16.83
CA THR A 910 16.34 21.27 17.82
C THR A 910 15.46 21.72 18.99
N HIS A 911 14.25 22.22 18.72
CA HIS A 911 13.29 22.59 19.76
C HIS A 911 12.87 21.38 20.61
N ARG A 912 12.70 20.20 19.99
CA ARG A 912 12.40 18.95 20.71
C ARG A 912 13.61 18.52 21.55
N ALA A 913 14.80 18.48 20.98
CA ALA A 913 16.04 18.14 21.67
C ALA A 913 16.32 19.06 22.88
N LEU A 914 16.03 20.37 22.81
CA LEU A 914 16.11 21.28 23.96
C LEU A 914 15.01 21.07 25.00
N LYS A 915 13.79 20.72 24.59
CA LYS A 915 12.70 20.39 25.53
C LYS A 915 13.06 19.12 26.32
N ASP A 916 13.62 18.13 25.63
CA ASP A 916 13.93 16.81 26.16
C ASP A 916 15.41 16.72 26.66
N ASN A 917 16.08 17.88 26.75
CA ASN A 917 17.42 18.12 27.33
C ASN A 917 18.58 17.28 26.73
N ASN A 918 18.48 16.95 25.44
CA ASN A 918 19.34 16.04 24.69
C ASN A 918 19.80 16.66 23.35
N LEU A 919 20.33 17.89 23.38
CA LEU A 919 20.82 18.59 22.18
C LEU A 919 22.26 18.15 21.83
N ASP A 920 22.41 17.48 20.69
CA ASP A 920 23.72 17.25 20.08
C ASP A 920 24.14 18.46 19.23
N VAL A 921 25.09 19.23 19.77
CA VAL A 921 25.64 20.46 19.17
C VAL A 921 26.46 20.17 17.91
N ASN A 922 27.10 19.00 17.81
CA ASN A 922 27.88 18.65 16.62
C ASN A 922 26.95 18.25 15.48
N ARG A 923 25.97 17.39 15.77
CA ARG A 923 24.91 17.07 14.80
C ARG A 923 24.21 18.31 14.29
N LEU A 924 23.86 19.27 15.16
CA LEU A 924 23.23 20.52 14.73
C LEU A 924 24.11 21.32 13.77
N ARG A 925 25.43 21.37 14.03
CA ARG A 925 26.41 22.02 13.14
C ARG A 925 26.51 21.30 11.79
N ASP A 926 26.52 19.98 11.79
CA ASP A 926 26.60 19.17 10.57
C ASP A 926 25.31 19.27 9.75
N ASP A 927 24.13 19.15 10.37
CA ASP A 927 22.81 19.32 9.74
C ASP A 927 22.68 20.72 9.08
N LEU A 928 23.16 21.79 9.73
CA LEU A 928 23.15 23.16 9.18
C LEU A 928 24.25 23.45 8.15
N THR A 929 25.35 22.69 8.17
CA THR A 929 26.43 22.80 7.17
C THR A 929 26.03 22.06 5.89
N ASN A 930 25.52 20.84 6.02
CA ASN A 930 25.11 19.99 4.89
C ASN A 930 23.90 20.56 4.13
N SER A 931 22.97 21.22 4.84
CA SER A 931 21.82 21.91 4.23
C SER A 931 22.15 23.31 3.68
N GLY A 932 23.38 23.81 3.89
CA GLY A 932 23.80 25.15 3.47
C GLY A 932 23.17 26.30 4.28
N TRP A 933 22.38 26.01 5.31
CA TRP A 933 21.67 27.03 6.10
C TRP A 933 22.59 27.86 6.99
N LEU A 934 23.75 27.34 7.42
CA LEU A 934 24.68 28.07 8.31
C LEU A 934 25.09 29.46 7.75
N PRO A 935 25.65 29.60 6.53
CA PRO A 935 25.95 30.91 5.96
C PRO A 935 24.69 31.73 5.61
N ALA A 936 23.60 31.08 5.18
CA ALA A 936 22.37 31.79 4.79
C ALA A 936 21.70 32.49 5.98
N LEU A 937 21.65 31.83 7.15
CA LEU A 937 21.11 32.41 8.38
C LEU A 937 22.00 33.53 8.94
N ALA A 938 23.32 33.46 8.73
CA ALA A 938 24.23 34.54 9.09
C ALA A 938 24.00 35.80 8.23
N ALA A 939 23.87 35.65 6.90
CA ALA A 939 23.53 36.76 6.00
C ALA A 939 22.16 37.36 6.33
N ALA A 940 21.15 36.52 6.60
CA ALA A 940 19.81 36.94 7.03
C ALA A 940 19.84 37.80 8.31
N LEU A 941 20.71 37.43 9.26
CA LEU A 941 20.90 38.12 10.53
C LEU A 941 21.55 39.49 10.33
N GLU A 942 22.63 39.56 9.53
CA GLU A 942 23.29 40.82 9.18
C GLU A 942 22.35 41.78 8.44
N GLU A 943 21.55 41.29 7.48
CA GLU A 943 20.60 42.12 6.73
C GLU A 943 19.54 42.74 7.65
N LEU A 944 18.89 41.95 8.52
CA LEU A 944 17.89 42.47 9.44
C LEU A 944 18.48 43.42 10.50
N GLN A 945 19.70 43.17 10.98
CA GLN A 945 20.40 44.09 11.87
C GLN A 945 20.73 45.42 11.16
N GLY A 946 21.17 45.38 9.90
CA GLY A 946 21.39 46.57 9.08
C GLY A 946 20.11 47.38 8.83
N ARG A 947 19.00 46.70 8.49
CA ARG A 947 17.67 47.32 8.35
C ARG A 947 17.23 48.01 9.65
N LEU A 948 17.35 47.34 10.80
CA LEU A 948 17.03 47.91 12.12
C LEU A 948 17.89 49.13 12.46
N ALA A 949 19.21 49.07 12.22
CA ALA A 949 20.12 50.19 12.44
C ALA A 949 19.75 51.41 11.59
N SER A 950 19.42 51.20 10.31
CA SER A 950 18.98 52.29 9.41
C SER A 950 17.64 52.94 9.82
N SER A 951 16.77 52.18 10.48
CA SER A 951 15.49 52.68 11.00
C SER A 951 15.62 53.44 12.34
N ALA A 952 16.81 53.51 12.92
CA ALA A 952 17.08 54.19 14.20
C ALA A 952 17.71 55.59 14.05
N GLU A 953 18.12 56.01 12.84
CA GLU A 953 18.55 57.39 12.60
C GLU A 953 17.33 58.34 12.51
N PRO A 954 17.27 59.43 13.31
CA PRO A 954 16.19 60.40 13.20
C PRO A 954 16.33 61.22 11.91
N PRO A 955 15.27 61.34 11.08
CA PRO A 955 15.36 62.08 9.82
C PRO A 955 15.58 63.57 10.08
N SER A 956 16.50 64.17 9.32
CA SER A 956 16.70 65.63 9.32
C SER A 956 15.71 66.30 8.39
N GLU A 957 14.79 67.10 8.94
CA GLU A 957 13.90 67.94 8.14
C GLU A 957 14.69 69.01 7.34
N PRO A 958 14.12 69.49 6.22
CA PRO A 958 13.34 70.73 6.37
C PRO A 958 12.01 70.79 5.58
N ALA A 959 10.92 71.08 6.32
CA ALA A 959 9.75 71.90 5.94
C ALA A 959 8.89 71.55 4.69
N GLY A 960 7.60 71.22 4.90
CA GLY A 960 6.69 70.85 3.80
C GLY A 960 5.15 70.92 3.98
N SER A 961 4.60 71.67 4.95
CA SER A 961 3.14 71.95 5.15
C SER A 961 2.18 70.79 5.56
N ALA A 962 1.17 71.14 6.36
CA ALA A 962 0.10 70.30 6.95
C ALA A 962 -1.30 70.76 6.42
N PRO A 963 -2.52 70.38 6.91
CA PRO A 963 -2.87 69.59 8.12
C PRO A 963 -4.12 68.64 8.08
N GLY A 964 -4.35 67.90 9.19
CA GLY A 964 -5.67 67.37 9.63
C GLY A 964 -6.04 65.94 9.18
N GLU A 965 -6.76 65.11 9.95
CA GLU A 965 -7.34 65.19 11.32
C GLU A 965 -7.25 63.81 12.05
N GLN A 966 -7.78 63.70 13.28
CA GLN A 966 -7.73 62.51 14.18
C GLN A 966 -8.88 61.49 13.90
N PRO A 967 -8.85 60.24 14.43
CA PRO A 967 -9.18 59.92 15.84
C PRO A 967 -8.10 59.05 16.55
N GLU A 968 -7.74 59.28 17.82
CA GLU A 968 -8.38 58.91 19.11
C GLU A 968 -8.06 57.48 19.64
N HIS A 969 -7.45 57.45 20.84
CA HIS A 969 -7.24 56.30 21.76
C HIS A 969 -8.60 55.77 22.32
N LYS A 970 -8.77 54.72 23.16
CA LYS A 970 -8.02 54.06 24.28
C LYS A 970 -8.75 52.71 24.61
N GLU A 971 -8.43 51.82 25.57
CA GLU A 971 -7.48 51.76 26.70
C GLU A 971 -7.11 50.30 27.06
N ASP A 972 -5.86 50.11 27.46
CA ASP A 972 -5.12 49.08 28.21
C ASP A 972 -5.81 47.89 28.96
N GLU A 973 -5.16 46.71 28.87
CA GLU A 973 -4.61 45.80 29.93
C GLU A 973 -5.23 45.66 31.35
N PRO A 974 -5.08 44.52 32.09
CA PRO A 974 -3.76 43.90 32.38
C PRO A 974 -3.66 42.36 32.51
N VAL A 975 -2.40 41.91 32.65
CA VAL A 975 -1.93 40.52 32.87
C VAL A 975 -2.06 40.04 34.33
N THR A 976 -2.28 38.74 34.55
CA THR A 976 -1.86 38.00 35.78
C THR A 976 -1.18 36.67 35.44
N THR A 977 -0.47 36.08 36.41
CA THR A 977 0.66 35.15 36.16
C THR A 977 0.51 33.75 36.78
N ALA A 978 0.88 32.73 35.98
CA ALA A 978 1.62 31.49 36.31
C ALA A 978 1.28 30.63 37.56
N ASP A 979 1.25 29.30 37.36
CA ASP A 979 2.12 28.37 38.10
C ASP A 979 2.41 27.07 37.29
N ARG A 980 3.16 26.13 37.89
CA ARG A 980 3.85 24.97 37.29
C ARG A 980 3.04 23.65 37.30
N PRO A 981 3.38 22.68 36.43
CA PRO A 981 2.80 21.34 36.45
C PRO A 981 3.36 20.44 37.57
N SER A 982 2.58 19.43 37.94
CA SER A 982 2.94 18.31 38.83
C SER A 982 2.35 16.99 38.27
N PRO A 983 2.72 15.79 38.76
CA PRO A 983 2.74 14.57 37.94
C PRO A 983 1.38 13.91 37.65
N ALA A 984 1.41 13.00 36.68
CA ALA A 984 0.24 12.36 36.07
C ALA A 984 -0.64 11.55 37.03
N VAL A 985 -1.95 11.61 36.76
CA VAL A 985 -3.05 10.87 37.37
C VAL A 985 -3.79 10.14 36.23
N PRO A 986 -4.43 8.96 36.43
CA PRO A 986 -5.07 8.22 35.35
C PRO A 986 -6.06 9.06 34.51
N LEU A 987 -5.96 8.92 33.19
CA LEU A 987 -6.50 9.81 32.14
C LEU A 987 -7.97 10.21 32.28
N GLU A 988 -8.82 9.32 32.79
CA GLU A 988 -10.26 9.55 32.97
C GLU A 988 -10.57 10.77 33.85
N LYS A 989 -9.81 10.98 34.94
CA LYS A 989 -10.07 12.07 35.89
C LYS A 989 -9.75 13.48 35.39
N PRO A 990 -8.59 13.76 34.78
CA PRO A 990 -8.34 15.07 34.18
C PRO A 990 -9.23 15.34 32.96
N LEU A 991 -9.62 14.31 32.18
CA LEU A 991 -10.57 14.48 31.08
C LEU A 991 -11.97 14.87 31.59
N LEU A 992 -12.52 14.11 32.55
CA LEU A 992 -13.81 14.43 33.18
C LEU A 992 -13.83 15.85 33.75
N LEU A 993 -12.80 16.24 34.52
CA LEU A 993 -12.72 17.58 35.11
C LEU A 993 -12.62 18.68 34.04
N ALA A 994 -11.95 18.42 32.90
CA ALA A 994 -11.89 19.36 31.78
C ALA A 994 -13.26 19.51 31.10
N LEU A 995 -13.96 18.40 30.83
CA LEU A 995 -15.31 18.39 30.27
C LEU A 995 -16.33 19.07 31.21
N GLU A 996 -16.25 18.83 32.52
CA GLU A 996 -17.06 19.51 33.54
C GLU A 996 -16.81 21.03 33.53
N THR A 997 -15.54 21.44 33.42
CA THR A 997 -15.15 22.85 33.37
C THR A 997 -15.64 23.53 32.08
N GLN A 998 -15.62 22.83 30.94
CA GLN A 998 -16.14 23.33 29.67
C GLN A 998 -17.66 23.45 29.68
N ALA A 999 -18.39 22.40 30.05
CA ALA A 999 -19.85 22.42 30.16
C ALA A 999 -20.34 23.51 31.15
N ALA A 1000 -19.64 23.68 32.29
CA ALA A 1000 -19.93 24.74 33.23
C ALA A 1000 -19.68 26.15 32.67
N ALA A 1001 -18.67 26.32 31.79
CA ALA A 1001 -18.40 27.58 31.10
C ALA A 1001 -19.45 27.88 30.01
N ASP A 1002 -19.80 26.88 29.18
CA ASP A 1002 -20.79 26.99 28.11
C ASP A 1002 -22.17 27.36 28.67
N ARG A 1003 -22.56 26.78 29.82
CA ARG A 1003 -23.80 27.12 30.56
C ARG A 1003 -23.83 28.51 31.18
N THR A 1004 -22.73 29.26 31.18
CA THR A 1004 -22.78 30.71 31.47
C THR A 1004 -23.33 31.53 30.30
N CYS A 1005 -23.29 30.99 29.07
CA CYS A 1005 -23.80 31.66 27.89
C CYS A 1005 -25.33 31.56 27.80
N LYS A 1006 -26.00 32.70 28.04
CA LYS A 1006 -27.48 32.83 27.98
C LYS A 1006 -28.12 32.35 26.68
N LYS A 1007 -27.38 32.29 25.56
CA LYS A 1007 -27.89 31.79 24.28
C LYS A 1007 -27.79 30.25 24.18
N HIS A 1008 -26.68 29.65 24.62
CA HIS A 1008 -26.57 28.20 24.80
C HIS A 1008 -27.68 27.71 25.74
N GLU A 1009 -27.84 28.34 26.91
CA GLU A 1009 -28.90 27.99 27.86
C GLU A 1009 -30.32 28.18 27.31
N ALA A 1010 -30.55 29.15 26.42
CA ALA A 1010 -31.83 29.34 25.74
C ALA A 1010 -32.11 28.28 24.66
N ALA A 1011 -31.08 27.86 23.90
CA ALA A 1011 -31.19 26.75 22.95
C ALA A 1011 -31.41 25.41 23.68
N ARG A 1012 -30.65 25.17 24.75
CA ARG A 1012 -30.73 24.00 25.64
C ARG A 1012 -32.12 23.86 26.27
N HIS A 1013 -32.64 24.90 26.91
CA HIS A 1013 -34.02 24.89 27.44
C HIS A 1013 -35.10 24.74 26.36
N THR A 1014 -34.84 25.19 25.12
CA THR A 1014 -35.77 24.96 24.00
C THR A 1014 -35.77 23.50 23.56
N LEU A 1015 -34.61 22.85 23.54
CA LEU A 1015 -34.47 21.42 23.23
C LEU A 1015 -35.15 20.56 24.29
N ILE A 1016 -34.88 20.81 25.57
CA ILE A 1016 -35.56 20.17 26.71
C ILE A 1016 -37.09 20.34 26.59
N GLY A 1017 -37.55 21.56 26.28
CA GLY A 1017 -38.96 21.84 26.04
C GLY A 1017 -39.55 21.04 24.88
N ALA A 1018 -38.84 20.94 23.75
CA ALA A 1018 -39.30 20.17 22.59
C ALA A 1018 -39.41 18.67 22.88
N LEU A 1019 -38.42 18.10 23.57
CA LEU A 1019 -38.42 16.69 23.98
C LEU A 1019 -39.58 16.40 24.95
N LEU A 1020 -39.83 17.27 25.94
CA LEU A 1020 -40.96 17.15 26.87
C LEU A 1020 -42.32 17.28 26.16
N TRP A 1021 -42.45 18.08 25.10
CA TRP A 1021 -43.66 18.15 24.27
C TRP A 1021 -43.88 16.91 23.40
N ALA A 1022 -42.88 16.04 23.25
CA ALA A 1022 -42.96 14.76 22.55
C ALA A 1022 -43.09 13.55 23.50
N ASP A 1023 -43.52 13.79 24.76
CA ASP A 1023 -43.60 12.81 25.86
C ASP A 1023 -42.25 12.10 26.20
N LEU A 1024 -41.12 12.63 25.73
CA LEU A 1024 -39.79 12.12 26.05
C LEU A 1024 -39.30 12.65 27.42
N GLN A 1025 -38.35 11.94 28.02
CA GLN A 1025 -37.76 12.29 29.33
C GLN A 1025 -36.29 12.70 29.14
N PRO A 1026 -36.00 14.00 28.91
CA PRO A 1026 -34.64 14.52 28.91
C PRO A 1026 -34.05 14.54 30.32
N ASP A 1027 -32.76 14.18 30.43
CA ASP A 1027 -31.94 14.24 31.63
C ASP A 1027 -30.67 15.07 31.36
N ASP A 1028 -29.95 15.50 32.41
CA ASP A 1028 -28.69 16.25 32.26
C ASP A 1028 -27.58 15.78 33.22
N SER A 1029 -26.35 16.24 32.97
CA SER A 1029 -25.21 15.90 33.84
C SER A 1029 -24.18 17.03 33.90
N PRO A 1030 -23.16 16.93 34.78
CA PRO A 1030 -22.04 17.87 34.83
C PRO A 1030 -21.24 17.98 33.52
N ILE A 1031 -21.33 17.00 32.61
CA ILE A 1031 -20.58 16.93 31.35
C ILE A 1031 -21.44 16.90 30.08
N VAL A 1032 -22.73 16.54 30.20
CA VAL A 1032 -23.70 16.39 29.09
C VAL A 1032 -24.78 17.46 29.21
N ASP A 1033 -25.09 18.18 28.12
CA ASP A 1033 -26.16 19.18 28.13
C ASP A 1033 -27.55 18.59 28.20
N VAL A 1034 -27.87 17.64 27.32
CA VAL A 1034 -29.10 16.85 27.37
C VAL A 1034 -28.83 15.42 26.91
N SER A 1035 -29.30 14.44 27.65
CA SER A 1035 -29.46 13.05 27.20
C SER A 1035 -30.93 12.66 27.18
N CYS A 1036 -31.30 11.67 26.38
CA CYS A 1036 -32.66 11.14 26.37
C CYS A 1036 -32.69 9.64 26.03
N GLY A 1037 -33.29 8.84 26.91
CA GLY A 1037 -33.66 7.46 26.57
C GLY A 1037 -34.90 7.42 25.68
N THR A 1038 -34.85 6.64 24.61
CA THR A 1038 -36.01 6.39 23.72
C THR A 1038 -36.17 4.90 23.45
N ASN A 1039 -37.30 4.49 22.86
CA ASN A 1039 -37.51 3.10 22.42
C ASN A 1039 -36.52 2.66 21.32
N ASP A 1040 -35.88 3.62 20.64
CA ASP A 1040 -34.94 3.42 19.53
C ASP A 1040 -33.47 3.47 19.97
N GLY A 1041 -33.18 3.78 21.24
CA GLY A 1041 -31.83 3.95 21.77
C GLY A 1041 -31.66 5.17 22.67
N HIS A 1042 -30.45 5.34 23.20
CA HIS A 1042 -30.03 6.48 24.01
C HIS A 1042 -29.45 7.60 23.13
N LEU A 1043 -30.10 8.75 23.13
CA LEU A 1043 -29.75 9.92 22.33
C LEU A 1043 -28.96 10.93 23.18
N LEU A 1044 -27.89 11.50 22.62
CA LEU A 1044 -27.00 12.45 23.31
C LEU A 1044 -26.93 13.78 22.55
N TYR A 1045 -27.08 14.90 23.26
CA TYR A 1045 -27.13 16.23 22.67
C TYR A 1045 -26.15 17.19 23.36
N GLU A 1046 -25.45 17.97 22.55
CA GLU A 1046 -24.51 19.02 22.98
C GLU A 1046 -24.87 20.35 22.29
N VAL A 1047 -24.91 21.45 23.04
CA VAL A 1047 -25.51 22.71 22.58
C VAL A 1047 -24.44 23.78 22.29
N LEU A 1048 -24.38 24.27 21.05
CA LEU A 1048 -23.51 25.40 20.70
C LEU A 1048 -24.24 26.74 20.83
N GLY A 1049 -23.60 27.67 21.55
CA GLY A 1049 -24.03 29.06 21.65
C GLY A 1049 -23.95 29.79 20.31
N ALA A 1050 -24.71 30.87 20.13
CA ALA A 1050 -24.66 31.64 18.89
C ALA A 1050 -23.28 32.28 18.66
N GLY A 1051 -22.88 32.37 17.39
CA GLY A 1051 -21.52 32.63 16.93
C GLY A 1051 -20.72 31.36 16.63
N HIS A 1052 -21.12 30.20 17.18
CA HIS A 1052 -20.45 28.91 16.99
C HIS A 1052 -21.18 28.03 15.96
N SER A 1053 -21.33 28.56 14.75
CA SER A 1053 -21.99 27.88 13.63
C SER A 1053 -21.08 27.60 12.44
N SER A 1054 -19.78 27.89 12.51
CA SER A 1054 -18.83 27.53 11.44
C SER A 1054 -18.41 26.06 11.53
N TYR A 1055 -18.01 25.46 10.41
CA TYR A 1055 -17.47 24.09 10.39
C TYR A 1055 -16.35 23.86 11.42
N ALA A 1056 -15.56 24.88 11.77
CA ALA A 1056 -14.53 24.76 12.81
C ALA A 1056 -15.13 24.56 14.21
N ASP A 1057 -16.23 25.25 14.53
CA ASP A 1057 -16.98 25.10 15.78
C ASP A 1057 -17.73 23.76 15.81
N LEU A 1058 -18.44 23.43 14.72
CA LEU A 1058 -19.19 22.18 14.60
C LEU A 1058 -18.27 20.96 14.77
N ARG A 1059 -17.08 20.99 14.17
CA ARG A 1059 -16.07 19.95 14.34
C ARG A 1059 -15.55 19.86 15.78
N ALA A 1060 -15.34 21.00 16.46
CA ALA A 1060 -14.91 21.01 17.86
C ALA A 1060 -15.98 20.42 18.78
N GLY A 1061 -17.26 20.79 18.58
CA GLY A 1061 -18.39 20.21 19.30
C GLY A 1061 -18.59 18.72 19.01
N ALA A 1062 -18.41 18.27 17.76
CA ALA A 1062 -18.49 16.86 17.40
C ALA A 1062 -17.40 16.02 18.08
N VAL A 1063 -16.16 16.50 18.12
CA VAL A 1063 -15.06 15.83 18.87
C VAL A 1063 -15.37 15.79 20.36
N ARG A 1064 -15.85 16.90 20.96
CA ARG A 1064 -16.26 16.92 22.38
C ARG A 1064 -17.40 15.93 22.67
N LEU A 1065 -18.36 15.76 21.76
CA LEU A 1065 -19.41 14.74 21.84
C LEU A 1065 -18.86 13.30 21.85
N MET A 1066 -17.83 13.02 21.05
CA MET A 1066 -17.15 11.71 21.03
C MET A 1066 -16.35 11.48 22.32
N GLU A 1067 -15.62 12.49 22.81
CA GLU A 1067 -14.90 12.45 24.10
C GLU A 1067 -15.87 12.19 25.27
N ILE A 1068 -16.99 12.91 25.32
CA ILE A 1068 -18.06 12.68 26.31
C ILE A 1068 -18.58 11.23 26.19
N THR A 1069 -18.84 10.73 24.97
CA THR A 1069 -19.34 9.37 24.75
C THR A 1069 -18.38 8.29 25.28
N HIS A 1070 -17.06 8.53 25.23
CA HIS A 1070 -16.06 7.65 25.86
C HIS A 1070 -16.03 7.69 27.39
N THR A 1071 -16.69 8.66 28.04
CA THR A 1071 -16.84 8.72 29.51
C THR A 1071 -18.14 8.11 30.04
N LEU A 1072 -19.09 7.75 29.15
CA LEU A 1072 -20.38 7.17 29.55
C LEU A 1072 -20.28 5.65 29.79
N SER A 1073 -21.00 5.16 30.81
CA SER A 1073 -21.07 3.73 31.17
C SER A 1073 -21.70 2.83 30.11
N SER A 1074 -22.38 3.43 29.13
CA SER A 1074 -22.87 2.83 27.90
C SER A 1074 -22.66 3.86 26.79
N PRO A 1075 -22.22 3.48 25.58
CA PRO A 1075 -22.22 4.41 24.45
C PRO A 1075 -23.66 4.88 24.17
N ALA A 1076 -23.78 6.09 23.65
CA ALA A 1076 -25.04 6.59 23.09
C ALA A 1076 -25.22 6.04 21.66
N ASP A 1077 -26.43 5.62 21.32
CA ASP A 1077 -26.74 5.07 20.00
C ASP A 1077 -26.73 6.15 18.90
N ARG A 1078 -26.93 7.43 19.27
CA ARG A 1078 -26.85 8.59 18.38
C ARG A 1078 -26.37 9.86 19.08
N LEU A 1079 -25.62 10.66 18.33
CA LEU A 1079 -25.02 11.92 18.76
C LEU A 1079 -25.61 13.09 17.95
N TYR A 1080 -26.00 14.17 18.63
CA TYR A 1080 -26.61 15.35 18.02
C TYR A 1080 -25.95 16.66 18.50
N LEU A 1081 -25.46 17.45 17.56
CA LEU A 1081 -24.98 18.81 17.81
C LEU A 1081 -26.11 19.81 17.57
N VAL A 1082 -26.38 20.69 18.53
CA VAL A 1082 -27.57 21.56 18.54
C VAL A 1082 -27.17 23.04 18.51
N LEU A 1083 -27.40 23.70 17.37
CA LEU A 1083 -27.02 25.09 17.13
C LEU A 1083 -28.14 26.08 17.46
N SER A 1084 -27.74 27.25 17.95
CA SER A 1084 -28.64 28.39 18.21
C SER A 1084 -29.20 29.05 16.95
N GLU A 1085 -28.57 28.82 15.79
CA GLU A 1085 -28.84 29.43 14.48
C GLU A 1085 -28.30 28.49 13.37
N PRO A 1086 -28.67 28.62 12.09
CA PRO A 1086 -28.17 27.73 11.02
C PRO A 1086 -26.64 27.71 10.90
N PRO A 1087 -26.06 26.61 10.38
CA PRO A 1087 -24.64 26.54 10.07
C PRO A 1087 -24.22 27.68 9.12
N ALA A 1088 -23.02 28.21 9.32
CA ALA A 1088 -22.47 29.31 8.52
C ALA A 1088 -22.09 28.85 7.09
N GLU A 1089 -21.80 27.56 6.92
CA GLU A 1089 -21.61 26.92 5.62
C GLU A 1089 -22.60 25.75 5.44
N ASP A 1090 -23.44 25.78 4.41
CA ASP A 1090 -24.54 24.80 4.21
C ASP A 1090 -24.07 23.33 4.15
N TRP A 1091 -22.85 23.09 3.67
CA TRP A 1091 -22.24 21.75 3.56
C TRP A 1091 -21.74 21.20 4.91
N SER A 1092 -21.49 22.06 5.90
CA SER A 1092 -20.78 21.69 7.14
C SER A 1092 -21.53 20.61 7.95
N ALA A 1093 -22.85 20.66 7.99
CA ALA A 1093 -23.69 19.64 8.63
C ALA A 1093 -23.53 18.26 7.97
N GLY A 1094 -23.45 18.20 6.63
CA GLY A 1094 -23.23 16.95 5.89
C GLY A 1094 -21.91 16.30 6.26
N THR A 1095 -20.80 17.05 6.12
CA THR A 1095 -19.45 16.58 6.44
C THR A 1095 -19.29 16.19 7.91
N VAL A 1096 -20.00 16.83 8.85
CA VAL A 1096 -19.92 16.46 10.27
C VAL A 1096 -20.59 15.12 10.56
N LEU A 1097 -21.70 14.81 9.88
CA LEU A 1097 -22.35 13.49 9.94
C LEU A 1097 -21.48 12.41 9.29
N GLU A 1098 -20.92 12.67 8.11
CA GLU A 1098 -20.09 11.72 7.36
C GLU A 1098 -18.76 11.38 8.08
N VAL A 1099 -18.09 12.38 8.66
CA VAL A 1099 -16.74 12.22 9.24
C VAL A 1099 -16.77 11.82 10.72
N PHE A 1100 -17.78 12.25 11.48
CA PHE A 1100 -17.84 12.02 12.95
C PHE A 1100 -19.06 11.21 13.41
N GLY A 1101 -20.01 10.89 12.53
CA GLY A 1101 -21.27 10.24 12.91
C GLY A 1101 -22.20 11.11 13.75
N VAL A 1102 -21.95 12.43 13.81
CA VAL A 1102 -22.71 13.39 14.61
C VAL A 1102 -23.72 14.12 13.73
N HIS A 1103 -25.01 13.97 14.03
CA HIS A 1103 -26.07 14.70 13.35
C HIS A 1103 -26.08 16.18 13.79
N VAL A 1104 -26.32 17.11 12.87
CA VAL A 1104 -26.42 18.55 13.19
C VAL A 1104 -27.88 19.04 13.07
N LEU A 1105 -28.32 19.75 14.10
CA LEU A 1105 -29.62 20.37 14.25
C LEU A 1105 -29.46 21.86 14.54
N TRP A 1106 -30.40 22.69 14.09
CA TRP A 1106 -30.41 24.12 14.42
C TRP A 1106 -31.83 24.66 14.57
N ARG A 1107 -31.94 25.73 15.35
CA ARG A 1107 -33.19 26.45 15.52
C ARG A 1107 -33.51 27.33 14.30
N THR A 1108 -34.77 27.34 13.90
CA THR A 1108 -35.37 28.29 12.95
C THR A 1108 -36.48 29.11 13.63
N ALA A 1109 -37.10 30.04 12.90
CA ALA A 1109 -38.23 30.81 13.42
C ALA A 1109 -39.46 29.92 13.73
N ASP A 1110 -39.70 28.91 12.89
CA ASP A 1110 -40.91 28.09 12.90
C ASP A 1110 -40.74 26.73 13.59
N GLY A 1111 -39.51 26.33 13.93
CA GLY A 1111 -39.21 25.05 14.59
C GLY A 1111 -37.73 24.66 14.56
N TRP A 1112 -37.46 23.37 14.51
CA TRP A 1112 -36.13 22.80 14.32
C TRP A 1112 -35.90 22.38 12.87
N ALA A 1113 -34.67 22.56 12.38
CA ALA A 1113 -34.21 22.07 11.08
C ALA A 1113 -32.85 21.35 11.23
N GLY A 1114 -32.47 20.57 10.23
CA GLY A 1114 -31.24 19.78 10.24
C GLY A 1114 -31.45 18.32 9.84
N GLN A 1115 -30.55 17.44 10.29
CA GLN A 1115 -30.54 16.03 9.93
C GLN A 1115 -31.44 15.20 10.87
N ASP A 1116 -32.31 14.37 10.30
CA ASP A 1116 -33.20 13.43 11.01
C ASP A 1116 -34.00 14.07 12.18
N VAL A 1117 -34.47 15.31 11.97
CA VAL A 1117 -35.18 16.12 12.98
C VAL A 1117 -36.33 15.36 13.65
N ALA A 1118 -37.12 14.61 12.87
CA ALA A 1118 -38.27 13.87 13.38
C ALA A 1118 -37.88 12.87 14.48
N ARG A 1119 -36.77 12.14 14.29
CA ARG A 1119 -36.24 11.19 15.28
C ARG A 1119 -35.45 11.87 16.39
N ALA A 1120 -34.88 13.05 16.12
CA ALA A 1120 -34.15 13.84 17.10
C ALA A 1120 -35.04 14.56 18.13
N ILE A 1121 -36.26 14.98 17.76
CA ILE A 1121 -37.18 15.68 18.67
C ILE A 1121 -38.47 14.90 18.98
N GLY A 1122 -38.57 13.65 18.53
CA GLY A 1122 -39.74 12.78 18.78
C GLY A 1122 -41.01 13.17 18.00
N ALA A 1123 -40.90 13.97 16.93
CA ALA A 1123 -42.06 14.42 16.17
C ALA A 1123 -42.67 13.28 15.33
N GLN A 1124 -43.93 12.93 15.63
CA GLN A 1124 -44.68 11.97 14.81
C GLN A 1124 -44.82 12.50 13.37
N SER A 1125 -44.55 11.62 12.40
CA SER A 1125 -44.54 11.97 10.97
C SER A 1125 -45.96 12.06 10.40
N ASP A 1126 -46.69 13.12 10.79
CA ASP A 1126 -48.05 13.34 10.33
C ASP A 1126 -48.10 13.91 8.90
N VAL A 1127 -49.01 13.41 8.08
CA VAL A 1127 -48.99 13.58 6.62
C VAL A 1127 -49.56 14.94 6.20
N ILE A 1128 -48.76 15.76 5.51
CA ILE A 1128 -49.27 16.88 4.69
C ILE A 1128 -48.77 16.77 3.26
N THR A 1129 -49.60 16.18 2.40
CA THR A 1129 -49.59 16.43 0.96
C THR A 1129 -49.99 17.87 0.65
N LYS A 1130 -49.16 18.62 -0.08
CA LYS A 1130 -49.61 19.59 -1.08
C LYS A 1130 -48.51 20.02 -2.05
#